data_AF-A0A2A5GEG6-F1
#
_entry.id   AF-A0A2A5GEG6-F1
#
_cell.length_a   1.000
_cell.length_b   1.000
_cell.length_c   1.000
_cell.angle_alpha   90.00
_cell.angle_beta   90.00
_cell.angle_gamma   90.00
#
_symmetry.space_group_name_H-M   'P 1'
#
loop_
_entity.id
_entity.type
_entity.pdbx_description
1 polymer ?
#
loop_
_entity_poly.entity_id
_entity_poly.type
_entity_poly.pdbx_seq_one_letter_code
_entity_poly.pdbx_strand_id
1 'polypeptide(L)'
;MARSPIPDARSTADTLSNERFQIHPSYNTDEDGIVPDNWLLADIVRSILNNKGQPGSKSLETLAVALNRQLRTLRTYMSVLDLLAKGGKSQPVTFYTLMFPGEGKDNTGIKDLNDKVLGYDFNGQFINKRHIHIGNIFHPDFYVVGLDYKTANMISLDRDRKEFDRRLRKLDGALRSTLLNDILPDAEKYWKSQKGGDTKVKNIIKLRRVLMKDPKYKFDIFYGLIKWDGVSREKKLGLRLFPVDVAELVALNFTFKLATESLKAAAMARYVRKGRSLRVRTVRPFGKRLKPDKGFDDRGKQFVEGEFFKVIKTESDIKEFVTQPFTKKSPYNYNTILVDTVWTSAFLIYHKRYVGNPDVIRDVRKGLLKRPTLISGMKFTFRAQKEALELWMVVLNTIDFVKDFLSGEFHKQVKEYHRDAKEMFAAVTKRPQKGNIDWVKLRDVLTKDVRQSSEIAVLGKASEFLFYAEAADYSERIFFSFDVRDLGVELALLYENSVEEIDDKRYDDFDLMIETFRASDPINERMRHTIDKVKETFKVIHSFLSKGVGGMKFPWEKHAIKAFGQRAELSRVPVEFDKAVQIMLGGDEVFVAAHPAFTRFVPEILKTLDREKFKNGPLNMRAVVSFSKADVPNNRRRVQYSHYMAIKAADSGSSILKEFERTESRIERLIELLTQDPKKINKAKSYSQQLRQLGLTKIFVKLAHGKPLVTSINLARDRFGRLEAGRLRTMDGDGLYDLNGKKLDVKKFAEKAKKLETQVRRSIGTRNYNVDPPPVRKTPKILDDYLKGKKFRLKPPKGRREVPPFLPGPSI
;
A
#
# COMPACT_ATOMS: atom_id res chain seq x y z
N MET A 1 -30.58 -9.78 49.34
CA MET A 1 -31.12 -10.66 48.29
C MET A 1 -32.09 -9.88 47.43
N ALA A 2 -31.63 -9.40 46.27
CA ALA A 2 -32.49 -8.83 45.23
C ALA A 2 -31.86 -9.27 43.90
N ARG A 3 -32.65 -9.96 43.09
CA ARG A 3 -32.22 -10.61 41.85
C ARG A 3 -31.81 -9.53 40.83
N SER A 4 -30.57 -9.62 40.33
CA SER A 4 -30.15 -8.88 39.15
C SER A 4 -31.09 -9.20 37.97
N PRO A 5 -31.54 -8.20 37.20
CA PRO A 5 -32.37 -8.46 36.04
C PRO A 5 -31.58 -9.27 35.01
N ILE A 6 -32.22 -10.32 34.51
CA ILE A 6 -31.74 -11.16 33.42
C ILE A 6 -31.45 -10.24 32.22
N PRO A 7 -30.23 -10.26 31.63
CA PRO A 7 -29.96 -9.50 30.43
C PRO A 7 -30.89 -9.99 29.33
N ASP A 8 -31.67 -9.07 28.79
CA ASP A 8 -32.60 -9.31 27.71
C ASP A 8 -31.85 -9.94 26.52
N ALA A 9 -32.24 -11.17 26.14
CA ALA A 9 -31.57 -12.01 25.15
C ALA A 9 -31.66 -11.48 23.70
N ARG A 10 -32.09 -10.23 23.53
CA ARG A 10 -32.19 -9.52 22.24
C ARG A 10 -31.03 -8.53 21.99
N SER A 11 -30.14 -8.29 22.96
CA SER A 11 -29.01 -7.35 22.79
C SER A 11 -27.65 -8.00 22.49
N THR A 12 -27.56 -9.33 22.49
CA THR A 12 -26.30 -10.08 22.25
C THR A 12 -26.08 -10.49 20.80
N ALA A 13 -27.01 -10.15 19.89
CA ALA A 13 -26.92 -10.51 18.47
C ALA A 13 -26.07 -9.55 17.60
N ASP A 14 -25.64 -8.39 18.13
CA ASP A 14 -25.10 -7.30 17.30
C ASP A 14 -23.63 -6.91 17.55
N THR A 15 -22.93 -7.59 18.46
CA THR A 15 -21.48 -7.44 18.62
C THR A 15 -20.69 -8.21 17.55
N LEU A 16 -21.19 -9.38 17.12
CA LEU A 16 -20.57 -10.22 16.09
C LEU A 16 -20.85 -9.77 14.64
N SER A 17 -21.89 -8.96 14.40
CA SER A 17 -22.20 -8.44 13.06
C SER A 17 -21.20 -7.37 12.58
N ASN A 18 -20.52 -6.71 13.53
CA ASN A 18 -19.62 -5.58 13.29
C ASN A 18 -18.13 -5.95 13.14
N GLU A 19 -17.71 -7.17 13.52
CA GLU A 19 -16.32 -7.64 13.36
C GLU A 19 -16.00 -8.09 11.91
N ARG A 20 -17.02 -8.22 11.04
CA ARG A 20 -16.97 -9.03 9.80
C ARG A 20 -16.44 -8.39 8.52
N PHE A 21 -15.56 -7.39 8.59
CA PHE A 21 -15.13 -6.63 7.40
C PHE A 21 -13.65 -6.33 7.27
N GLN A 22 -12.85 -6.75 8.24
CA GLN A 22 -11.58 -6.08 8.50
C GLN A 22 -10.43 -6.79 7.78
N ILE A 23 -9.45 -6.00 7.29
CA ILE A 23 -8.05 -6.44 7.37
C ILE A 23 -7.82 -6.68 8.87
N HIS A 24 -7.78 -7.96 9.28
CA HIS A 24 -7.55 -8.37 10.67
C HIS A 24 -6.31 -7.65 11.25
N PRO A 25 -6.45 -6.67 12.14
CA PRO A 25 -5.39 -5.73 12.39
C PRO A 25 -4.20 -6.28 13.20
N SER A 26 -4.22 -7.58 13.55
CA SER A 26 -3.09 -8.38 14.06
C SER A 26 -2.29 -9.10 12.96
N TYR A 27 -2.20 -8.58 11.72
CA TYR A 27 -1.38 -9.18 10.64
C TYR A 27 0.08 -9.48 11.04
N ASN A 28 0.58 -8.74 12.03
CA ASN A 28 1.87 -8.93 12.63
C ASN A 28 1.73 -8.87 14.15
N THR A 29 2.62 -9.57 14.83
CA THR A 29 2.81 -9.52 16.28
C THR A 29 4.24 -9.10 16.61
N ASP A 30 4.37 -8.20 17.58
CA ASP A 30 5.62 -7.85 18.25
C ASP A 30 5.94 -8.82 19.38
N GLU A 31 4.94 -9.56 19.87
CA GLU A 31 5.11 -10.60 20.88
C GLU A 31 5.74 -11.90 20.32
N ASP A 32 6.79 -12.36 21.01
CA ASP A 32 7.45 -13.63 20.74
C ASP A 32 6.54 -14.81 21.15
N GLY A 33 6.56 -15.89 20.38
CA GLY A 33 5.80 -17.12 20.64
C GLY A 33 4.33 -17.06 20.21
N ILE A 34 3.85 -15.91 19.74
CA ILE A 34 2.47 -15.72 19.27
C ILE A 34 2.40 -15.87 17.75
N VAL A 35 1.39 -16.60 17.29
CA VAL A 35 1.05 -16.70 15.87
C VAL A 35 -0.04 -15.68 15.60
N PRO A 36 0.12 -14.77 14.63
CA PRO A 36 -0.93 -13.80 14.33
C PRO A 36 -2.20 -14.48 13.79
N ASP A 37 -3.36 -13.88 14.09
CA ASP A 37 -4.68 -14.52 13.90
C ASP A 37 -4.99 -14.85 12.43
N ASN A 38 -4.36 -14.17 11.49
CA ASN A 38 -4.54 -14.44 10.06
C ASN A 38 -4.08 -15.85 9.65
N TRP A 39 -3.05 -16.41 10.29
CA TRP A 39 -2.63 -17.80 10.07
C TRP A 39 -3.69 -18.79 10.56
N LEU A 40 -4.28 -18.52 11.72
CA LEU A 40 -5.33 -19.36 12.30
C LEU A 40 -6.61 -19.28 11.46
N LEU A 41 -6.98 -18.08 11.02
CA LEU A 41 -8.14 -17.87 10.15
C LEU A 41 -7.95 -18.55 8.79
N ALA A 42 -6.75 -18.50 8.21
CA ALA A 42 -6.41 -19.21 6.98
C ALA A 42 -6.67 -20.72 7.09
N ASP A 43 -6.28 -21.34 8.21
CA ASP A 43 -6.54 -22.77 8.46
C ASP A 43 -8.02 -23.09 8.55
N ILE A 44 -8.79 -22.25 9.24
CA ILE A 44 -10.23 -22.44 9.40
C ILE A 44 -10.91 -22.36 8.03
N VAL A 45 -10.60 -21.34 7.23
CA VAL A 45 -11.17 -21.17 5.88
C VAL A 45 -10.85 -22.38 5.00
N ARG A 46 -9.58 -22.80 4.99
CA ARG A 46 -9.15 -23.99 4.23
C ARG A 46 -9.90 -25.25 4.67
N SER A 47 -10.01 -25.47 5.98
CA SER A 47 -10.70 -26.62 6.55
C SER A 47 -12.17 -26.66 6.13
N ILE A 48 -12.87 -25.52 6.17
CA ILE A 48 -14.27 -25.42 5.72
C ILE A 48 -14.40 -25.73 4.23
N LEU A 49 -13.50 -25.21 3.38
CA LEU A 49 -13.56 -25.42 1.93
C LEU A 49 -13.23 -26.87 1.52
N ASN A 50 -12.38 -27.56 2.28
CA ASN A 50 -12.04 -28.96 2.03
C ASN A 50 -13.13 -29.92 2.55
N ASN A 51 -13.74 -29.59 3.69
CA ASN A 51 -14.83 -30.36 4.29
C ASN A 51 -16.18 -29.89 3.72
N LYS A 52 -16.47 -30.27 2.46
CA LYS A 52 -17.66 -29.90 1.67
C LYS A 52 -19.01 -30.43 2.21
N GLY A 53 -19.10 -30.72 3.51
CA GLY A 53 -20.33 -31.13 4.19
C GLY A 53 -21.29 -29.96 4.43
N GLN A 54 -22.30 -30.13 5.29
CA GLN A 54 -23.15 -29.01 5.71
C GLN A 54 -22.41 -28.17 6.77
N PRO A 55 -21.96 -26.94 6.45
CA PRO A 55 -21.26 -26.11 7.41
C PRO A 55 -22.21 -25.67 8.52
N GLY A 56 -21.78 -25.81 9.79
CA GLY A 56 -22.50 -25.24 10.91
C GLY A 56 -22.53 -23.70 10.88
N SER A 57 -23.35 -23.08 11.72
CA SER A 57 -23.54 -21.62 11.76
C SER A 57 -22.24 -20.81 11.87
N LYS A 58 -21.27 -21.29 12.66
CA LYS A 58 -19.96 -20.63 12.82
C LYS A 58 -19.10 -20.68 11.55
N SER A 59 -19.18 -21.78 10.80
CA SER A 59 -18.48 -21.94 9.51
C SER A 59 -19.10 -21.04 8.45
N LEU A 60 -20.43 -20.95 8.41
CA LEU A 60 -21.16 -20.01 7.54
C LEU A 60 -20.80 -18.55 7.84
N GLU A 61 -20.74 -18.19 9.12
CA GLU A 61 -20.26 -16.86 9.56
C GLU A 61 -18.84 -16.60 9.08
N THR A 62 -17.93 -17.55 9.27
CA THR A 62 -16.53 -17.43 8.82
C THR A 62 -16.44 -17.23 7.30
N LEU A 63 -17.24 -17.97 6.51
CA LEU A 63 -17.28 -17.81 5.06
C LEU A 63 -17.84 -16.45 4.64
N ALA A 64 -18.86 -15.93 5.33
CA ALA A 64 -19.39 -14.59 5.08
C ALA A 64 -18.35 -13.50 5.38
N VAL A 65 -17.53 -13.67 6.43
CA VAL A 65 -16.38 -12.79 6.71
C VAL A 65 -15.34 -12.88 5.60
N ALA A 66 -14.99 -14.10 5.18
CA ALA A 66 -14.02 -14.34 4.13
C ALA A 66 -14.44 -13.68 2.80
N LEU A 67 -15.70 -13.79 2.39
CA LEU A 67 -16.23 -13.16 1.18
C LEU A 67 -16.13 -11.62 1.24
N ASN A 68 -16.50 -11.00 2.37
CA ASN A 68 -16.34 -9.55 2.55
C ASN A 68 -14.88 -9.11 2.51
N ARG A 69 -13.99 -9.91 3.11
CA ARG A 69 -12.55 -9.64 3.10
C ARG A 69 -11.94 -9.81 1.71
N GLN A 70 -12.42 -10.78 0.94
CA GLN A 70 -12.02 -11.00 -0.46
C GLN A 70 -12.45 -9.85 -1.36
N LEU A 71 -13.68 -9.36 -1.20
CA LEU A 71 -14.24 -8.24 -1.98
C LEU A 71 -14.81 -7.15 -1.07
N ARG A 72 -13.97 -6.17 -0.71
CA ARG A 72 -14.33 -5.11 0.25
C ARG A 72 -15.48 -4.21 -0.20
N THR A 73 -15.72 -4.12 -1.51
CA THR A 73 -16.82 -3.35 -2.10
C THR A 73 -18.14 -4.11 -2.12
N LEU A 74 -18.17 -5.39 -1.73
CA LEU A 74 -19.33 -6.28 -1.87
C LEU A 74 -20.56 -5.73 -1.16
N ARG A 75 -20.46 -5.32 0.11
CA ARG A 75 -21.64 -4.82 0.84
C ARG A 75 -22.09 -3.44 0.36
N THR A 76 -21.17 -2.58 -0.06
CA THR A 76 -21.55 -1.33 -0.73
C THR A 76 -22.34 -1.62 -1.99
N TYR A 77 -21.85 -2.54 -2.82
CA TYR A 77 -22.51 -2.97 -4.05
C TYR A 77 -23.91 -3.55 -3.79
N MET A 78 -24.04 -4.44 -2.81
CA MET A 78 -25.33 -4.99 -2.40
C MET A 78 -26.29 -3.92 -1.89
N SER A 79 -25.79 -2.97 -1.10
CA SER A 79 -26.62 -1.87 -0.58
C SER A 79 -27.10 -0.95 -1.71
N VAL A 80 -26.26 -0.66 -2.69
CA VAL A 80 -26.64 0.11 -3.89
C VAL A 80 -27.69 -0.65 -4.71
N LEU A 81 -27.54 -1.96 -4.90
CA LEU A 81 -28.54 -2.80 -5.56
C LEU A 81 -29.88 -2.77 -4.83
N ASP A 82 -29.89 -2.90 -3.50
CA ASP A 82 -31.11 -2.85 -2.71
C ASP A 82 -31.80 -1.48 -2.79
N LEU A 83 -31.02 -0.40 -2.88
CA LEU A 83 -31.55 0.95 -3.07
C LEU A 83 -32.16 1.14 -4.46
N LEU A 84 -31.49 0.66 -5.51
CA LEU A 84 -32.01 0.69 -6.88
C LEU A 84 -33.29 -0.15 -7.02
N ALA A 85 -33.31 -1.36 -6.43
CA ALA A 85 -34.45 -2.28 -6.49
C ALA A 85 -35.70 -1.76 -5.76
N LYS A 86 -35.53 -0.96 -4.70
CA LYS A 86 -36.65 -0.33 -3.96
C LYS A 86 -37.32 0.81 -4.72
N GLY A 87 -36.94 1.06 -5.98
CA GLY A 87 -37.67 1.93 -6.89
C GLY A 87 -37.68 3.39 -6.44
N GLY A 88 -36.52 3.94 -6.08
CA GLY A 88 -36.30 5.38 -5.94
C GLY A 88 -37.44 6.12 -5.24
N LYS A 89 -37.85 5.68 -4.03
CA LYS A 89 -38.50 6.62 -3.13
C LYS A 89 -37.57 7.82 -3.04
N SER A 90 -38.09 9.01 -3.31
CA SER A 90 -37.42 10.29 -3.61
C SER A 90 -36.48 10.84 -2.51
N GLN A 91 -35.98 9.99 -1.62
CA GLN A 91 -35.08 10.35 -0.55
C GLN A 91 -33.63 10.34 -1.06
N PRO A 92 -32.91 11.46 -0.92
CA PRO A 92 -31.51 11.55 -1.31
C PRO A 92 -30.65 10.64 -0.43
N VAL A 93 -29.89 9.76 -1.06
CA VAL A 93 -28.91 8.90 -0.39
C VAL A 93 -27.62 9.70 -0.21
N THR A 94 -27.04 9.69 0.98
CA THR A 94 -25.71 10.28 1.21
C THR A 94 -24.71 9.18 1.52
N PHE A 95 -23.63 9.13 0.74
CA PHE A 95 -22.51 8.23 0.96
C PHE A 95 -21.38 8.98 1.65
N TYR A 96 -20.91 8.45 2.77
CA TYR A 96 -19.80 8.99 3.57
C TYR A 96 -18.62 8.04 3.55
N THR A 97 -17.41 8.61 3.42
CA THR A 97 -16.16 7.87 3.63
C THR A 97 -15.31 8.59 4.66
N LEU A 98 -15.02 7.92 5.78
CA LEU A 98 -13.94 8.30 6.69
C LEU A 98 -12.61 7.82 6.10
N MET A 99 -11.60 8.68 6.14
CA MET A 99 -10.21 8.42 5.78
C MET A 99 -9.34 8.61 7.01
N PHE A 100 -8.61 7.56 7.38
CA PHE A 100 -7.63 7.55 8.45
C PHE A 100 -6.22 7.67 7.85
N PRO A 101 -5.53 8.80 8.02
CA PRO A 101 -4.23 9.00 7.40
C PRO A 101 -3.17 8.14 8.10
N GLY A 102 -2.14 7.75 7.33
CA GLY A 102 -0.97 7.07 7.89
C GLY A 102 -0.20 7.96 8.86
N GLU A 103 -0.02 9.23 8.50
CA GLU A 103 0.62 10.25 9.34
C GLU A 103 -0.42 11.21 9.90
N GLY A 104 -0.28 11.57 11.17
CA GLY A 104 -1.24 12.43 11.86
C GLY A 104 -0.58 13.33 12.87
N LYS A 105 -1.28 14.40 13.26
CA LYS A 105 -0.86 15.30 14.34
C LYS A 105 -0.50 14.49 15.59
N ASP A 106 0.58 14.88 16.24
CA ASP A 106 1.08 14.27 17.48
C ASP A 106 1.40 12.75 17.37
N ASN A 107 1.69 12.26 16.15
CA ASN A 107 1.92 10.84 15.85
C ASN A 107 0.68 9.94 16.09
N THR A 108 -0.54 10.46 15.85
CA THR A 108 -1.79 9.71 15.99
C THR A 108 -2.29 9.07 14.70
N GLY A 109 -1.61 9.29 13.57
CA GLY A 109 -1.89 8.56 12.32
C GLY A 109 -1.61 7.07 12.49
N ILE A 110 -2.27 6.21 11.72
CA ILE A 110 -2.18 4.74 11.92
C ILE A 110 -0.74 4.23 11.81
N LYS A 111 0.00 4.75 10.83
CA LYS A 111 1.40 4.37 10.62
C LYS A 111 2.29 4.98 11.70
N ASP A 112 2.02 6.21 12.11
CA ASP A 112 2.75 6.85 13.21
C ASP A 112 2.56 6.09 14.54
N LEU A 113 1.33 5.68 14.84
CA LEU A 113 1.03 4.85 16.00
C LEU A 113 1.80 3.54 15.93
N ASN A 114 1.73 2.82 14.81
CA ASN A 114 2.49 1.60 14.60
C ASN A 114 4.01 1.80 14.80
N ASP A 115 4.60 2.65 13.97
CA ASP A 115 6.06 2.76 13.81
C ASP A 115 6.70 3.50 15.00
N LYS A 116 6.01 4.47 15.60
CA LYS A 116 6.63 5.38 16.59
C LYS A 116 6.11 5.21 18.02
N VAL A 117 4.90 4.68 18.23
CA VAL A 117 4.24 4.72 19.55
C VAL A 117 3.92 3.33 20.12
N LEU A 118 3.09 2.56 19.42
CA LEU A 118 2.43 1.35 19.92
C LEU A 118 3.14 0.06 19.52
N GLY A 119 3.64 -0.05 18.28
CA GLY A 119 3.95 -1.37 17.69
C GLY A 119 2.73 -2.01 17.01
N TYR A 120 2.92 -3.15 16.37
CA TYR A 120 1.91 -3.85 15.58
C TYR A 120 0.76 -4.38 16.44
N ASP A 121 1.03 -5.02 17.58
CA ASP A 121 -0.01 -5.65 18.42
C ASP A 121 -0.99 -4.62 18.97
N PHE A 122 -0.47 -3.62 19.69
CA PHE A 122 -1.28 -2.59 20.33
C PHE A 122 -1.96 -1.68 19.31
N ASN A 123 -1.33 -1.41 18.17
CA ASN A 123 -1.98 -0.70 17.07
C ASN A 123 -3.10 -1.55 16.46
N GLY A 124 -2.89 -2.85 16.36
CA GLY A 124 -3.89 -3.81 15.91
C GLY A 124 -5.14 -3.80 16.80
N GLN A 125 -4.94 -3.90 18.11
CA GLN A 125 -5.99 -3.80 19.12
C GLN A 125 -6.71 -2.44 19.06
N PHE A 126 -5.97 -1.35 18.87
CA PHE A 126 -6.56 -0.02 18.73
C PHE A 126 -7.45 0.09 17.48
N ILE A 127 -7.02 -0.46 16.34
CA ILE A 127 -7.81 -0.49 15.11
C ILE A 127 -9.08 -1.32 15.30
N ASN A 128 -8.99 -2.48 15.95
CA ASN A 128 -10.16 -3.31 16.31
C ASN A 128 -11.18 -2.51 17.14
N LYS A 129 -10.73 -1.89 18.24
CA LYS A 129 -11.59 -1.06 19.09
C LYS A 129 -12.18 0.13 18.33
N ARG A 130 -11.41 0.75 17.43
CA ARG A 130 -11.92 1.82 16.55
C ARG A 130 -13.05 1.32 15.65
N HIS A 131 -12.94 0.14 15.06
CA HIS A 131 -14.00 -0.44 14.24
C HIS A 131 -15.27 -0.70 15.06
N ILE A 132 -15.13 -1.24 16.27
CA ILE A 132 -16.26 -1.42 17.21
C ILE A 132 -16.93 -0.09 17.53
N HIS A 133 -16.14 0.95 17.85
CA HIS A 133 -16.67 2.30 18.11
C HIS A 133 -17.37 2.89 16.90
N ILE A 134 -16.85 2.69 15.69
CA ILE A 134 -17.52 3.14 14.46
C ILE A 134 -18.87 2.44 14.30
N GLY A 135 -18.93 1.11 14.46
CA GLY A 135 -20.18 0.35 14.43
C GLY A 135 -21.19 0.91 15.43
N ASN A 136 -20.80 1.03 16.70
CA ASN A 136 -21.69 1.46 17.79
C ASN A 136 -22.15 2.92 17.67
N ILE A 137 -21.29 3.81 17.16
CA ILE A 137 -21.60 5.24 17.09
C ILE A 137 -22.40 5.58 15.84
N PHE A 138 -22.13 4.95 14.71
CA PHE A 138 -22.71 5.33 13.42
C PHE A 138 -23.89 4.44 13.02
N HIS A 139 -23.82 3.12 13.25
CA HIS A 139 -24.90 2.19 12.93
C HIS A 139 -26.08 2.29 13.93
N PRO A 140 -27.35 2.07 13.53
CA PRO A 140 -27.83 1.83 12.16
C PRO A 140 -28.09 3.10 11.34
N ASP A 141 -28.03 4.29 11.95
CA ASP A 141 -28.41 5.57 11.31
C ASP A 141 -27.54 5.96 10.10
N PHE A 142 -26.26 5.63 10.17
CA PHE A 142 -25.31 5.65 9.06
C PHE A 142 -24.88 4.20 8.86
N TYR A 143 -25.57 3.51 7.96
CA TYR A 143 -25.37 2.10 7.69
C TYR A 143 -23.93 1.86 7.23
N VAL A 144 -23.11 1.28 8.11
CA VAL A 144 -21.70 0.96 7.85
C VAL A 144 -21.62 -0.20 6.85
N VAL A 145 -21.17 0.11 5.63
CA VAL A 145 -21.08 -0.85 4.51
C VAL A 145 -19.66 -1.36 4.26
N GLY A 146 -18.65 -0.74 4.87
CA GLY A 146 -17.28 -1.24 4.77
C GLY A 146 -16.37 -0.64 5.84
N LEU A 147 -15.50 -1.46 6.40
CA LEU A 147 -14.50 -1.08 7.38
C LEU A 147 -13.14 -1.63 6.95
N ASP A 148 -12.20 -0.74 6.69
CA ASP A 148 -10.81 -1.05 6.37
C ASP A 148 -9.91 -0.32 7.38
N TYR A 149 -8.65 -0.75 7.53
CA TYR A 149 -7.72 -0.07 8.42
C TYR A 149 -7.53 1.40 8.03
N LYS A 150 -7.64 1.76 6.74
CA LYS A 150 -7.51 3.14 6.24
C LYS A 150 -8.83 3.87 5.97
N THR A 151 -9.94 3.18 5.80
CA THR A 151 -11.22 3.82 5.42
C THR A 151 -12.42 3.19 6.10
N ALA A 152 -13.50 3.95 6.27
CA ALA A 152 -14.80 3.42 6.65
C ALA A 152 -15.89 4.05 5.78
N ASN A 153 -16.72 3.21 5.16
CA ASN A 153 -17.75 3.60 4.21
C ASN A 153 -19.13 3.44 4.83
N MET A 154 -19.99 4.45 4.66
CA MET A 154 -21.32 4.49 5.27
C MET A 154 -22.36 5.07 4.32
N ILE A 155 -23.59 4.60 4.44
CA ILE A 155 -24.75 5.09 3.71
C ILE A 155 -25.75 5.66 4.69
N SER A 156 -26.34 6.82 4.37
CA SER A 156 -27.49 7.35 5.10
C SER A 156 -28.58 7.81 4.15
N LEU A 157 -29.84 7.62 4.56
CA LEU A 157 -31.03 8.01 3.80
C LEU A 157 -31.69 9.28 4.34
N ASP A 158 -31.63 9.47 5.66
CA ASP A 158 -32.41 10.51 6.36
C ASP A 158 -31.56 11.41 7.25
N ARG A 159 -30.27 11.10 7.45
CA ARG A 159 -29.42 11.86 8.36
C ARG A 159 -28.58 12.88 7.61
N ASP A 160 -28.52 14.08 8.19
CA ASP A 160 -27.73 15.15 7.63
C ASP A 160 -26.26 15.11 8.10
N ARG A 161 -25.47 15.98 7.50
CA ARG A 161 -24.05 16.13 7.81
C ARG A 161 -23.79 16.67 9.23
N LYS A 162 -24.69 17.47 9.81
CA LYS A 162 -24.49 18.01 11.17
C LYS A 162 -24.54 16.89 12.20
N GLU A 163 -25.44 15.94 12.00
CA GLU A 163 -25.52 14.74 12.83
C GLU A 163 -24.27 13.86 12.66
N PHE A 164 -23.77 13.71 11.42
CA PHE A 164 -22.49 13.02 11.18
C PHE A 164 -21.33 13.69 11.92
N ASP A 165 -21.22 15.03 11.86
CA ASP A 165 -20.20 15.80 12.58
C ASP A 165 -20.29 15.62 14.10
N ARG A 166 -21.50 15.54 14.63
CA ARG A 166 -21.74 15.26 16.05
C ARG A 166 -21.22 13.87 16.43
N ARG A 167 -21.49 12.86 15.60
CA ARG A 167 -21.01 11.49 15.79
C ARG A 167 -19.50 11.37 15.63
N LEU A 168 -18.89 12.10 14.70
CA LEU A 168 -17.44 12.17 14.57
C LEU A 168 -16.77 12.71 15.85
N ARG A 169 -17.36 13.73 16.49
CA ARG A 169 -16.87 14.20 17.80
C ARG A 169 -17.03 13.17 18.92
N LYS A 170 -18.10 12.37 18.90
CA LYS A 170 -18.24 11.23 19.83
C LYS A 170 -17.15 10.19 19.57
N LEU A 171 -16.85 9.90 18.31
CA LEU A 171 -15.77 9.00 17.92
C LEU A 171 -14.42 9.51 18.43
N ASP A 172 -14.10 10.79 18.28
CA ASP A 172 -12.88 11.39 18.85
C ASP A 172 -12.76 11.09 20.36
N GLY A 173 -13.84 11.31 21.12
CA GLY A 173 -13.88 11.03 22.55
C GLY A 173 -13.67 9.55 22.88
N ALA A 174 -14.32 8.66 22.14
CA ALA A 174 -14.19 7.21 22.31
C ALA A 174 -12.77 6.72 22.00
N LEU A 175 -12.18 7.16 20.89
CA LEU A 175 -10.80 6.80 20.50
C LEU A 175 -9.77 7.35 21.48
N ARG A 176 -9.95 8.58 21.95
CA ARG A 176 -9.11 9.18 22.98
C ARG A 176 -9.16 8.35 24.27
N SER A 177 -10.37 8.01 24.73
CA SER A 177 -10.58 7.21 25.94
C SER A 177 -9.90 5.84 25.80
N THR A 178 -10.13 5.14 24.69
CA THR A 178 -9.49 3.85 24.42
C THR A 178 -7.96 3.95 24.38
N LEU A 179 -7.38 4.97 23.73
CA LEU A 179 -5.93 5.12 23.77
C LEU A 179 -5.41 5.36 25.18
N LEU A 180 -6.03 6.27 25.93
CA LEU A 180 -5.56 6.65 27.26
C LEU A 180 -5.69 5.53 28.29
N ASN A 181 -6.81 4.81 28.27
CA ASN A 181 -7.22 3.92 29.35
C ASN A 181 -6.95 2.45 29.01
N ASP A 182 -7.07 2.06 27.73
CA ASP A 182 -7.00 0.64 27.36
C ASP A 182 -5.66 0.29 26.70
N ILE A 183 -5.10 1.18 25.86
CA ILE A 183 -3.98 0.80 24.96
C ILE A 183 -2.63 1.31 25.47
N LEU A 184 -2.52 2.62 25.75
CA LEU A 184 -1.24 3.22 26.14
C LEU A 184 -0.68 2.70 27.47
N PRO A 185 -1.48 2.35 28.50
CA PRO A 185 -0.94 1.77 29.73
C PRO A 185 -0.25 0.43 29.49
N ASP A 186 -0.91 -0.46 28.75
CA ASP A 186 -0.38 -1.80 28.46
C ASP A 186 0.82 -1.74 27.52
N ALA A 187 0.75 -0.90 26.48
CA ALA A 187 1.88 -0.67 25.60
C ALA A 187 3.09 -0.10 26.36
N GLU A 188 2.90 0.84 27.30
CA GLU A 188 4.00 1.37 28.10
C GLU A 188 4.64 0.28 28.97
N LYS A 189 3.81 -0.54 29.63
CA LYS A 189 4.28 -1.67 30.46
C LYS A 189 5.08 -2.66 29.63
N TYR A 190 4.58 -3.03 28.45
CA TYR A 190 5.28 -3.89 27.52
C TYR A 190 6.63 -3.29 27.10
N TRP A 191 6.66 -2.07 26.56
CA TRP A 191 7.90 -1.47 26.05
C TRP A 191 8.94 -1.16 27.14
N LYS A 192 8.53 -0.95 28.40
CA LYS A 192 9.46 -0.86 29.54
C LYS A 192 10.21 -2.17 29.81
N SER A 193 9.59 -3.32 29.52
CA SER A 193 10.22 -4.63 29.66
C SER A 193 11.10 -5.03 28.48
N GLN A 194 10.97 -4.33 27.33
CA GLN A 194 11.73 -4.62 26.12
C GLN A 194 13.05 -3.84 26.05
N LYS A 195 14.13 -4.54 25.71
CA LYS A 195 15.44 -3.93 25.47
C LYS A 195 15.38 -2.99 24.25
N GLY A 196 15.64 -1.69 24.46
CA GLY A 196 15.56 -0.67 23.40
C GLY A 196 14.20 0.02 23.28
N GLY A 197 13.24 -0.29 24.15
CA GLY A 197 11.89 0.31 24.16
C GLY A 197 11.83 1.77 24.60
N ASP A 198 12.92 2.38 25.08
CA ASP A 198 12.96 3.74 25.64
C ASP A 198 12.36 4.80 24.71
N THR A 199 12.61 4.68 23.41
CA THR A 199 12.08 5.64 22.42
C THR A 199 10.56 5.53 22.31
N LYS A 200 10.01 4.31 22.31
CA LYS A 200 8.57 4.05 22.31
C LYS A 200 7.94 4.56 23.60
N VAL A 201 8.52 4.25 24.76
CA VAL A 201 8.06 4.73 26.07
C VAL A 201 8.02 6.26 26.12
N LYS A 202 9.06 6.95 25.66
CA LYS A 202 9.08 8.43 25.55
C LYS A 202 7.94 8.96 24.68
N ASN A 203 7.69 8.32 23.54
CA ASN A 203 6.61 8.72 22.63
C ASN A 203 5.22 8.45 23.23
N ILE A 204 5.04 7.33 23.95
CA ILE A 204 3.80 7.00 24.67
C ILE A 204 3.52 8.04 25.74
N ILE A 205 4.49 8.37 26.60
CA ILE A 205 4.33 9.38 27.66
C ILE A 205 3.99 10.76 27.05
N LYS A 206 4.65 11.12 25.94
CA LYS A 206 4.37 12.36 25.22
C LYS A 206 2.94 12.38 24.67
N LEU A 207 2.51 11.32 24.00
CA LEU A 207 1.16 11.22 23.46
C LEU A 207 0.10 11.25 24.58
N ARG A 208 0.32 10.50 25.67
CA ARG A 208 -0.58 10.51 26.83
C ARG A 208 -0.75 11.92 27.40
N ARG A 209 0.33 12.68 27.58
CA ARG A 209 0.27 14.08 28.03
C ARG A 209 -0.55 14.96 27.08
N VAL A 210 -0.37 14.82 25.77
CA VAL A 210 -1.14 15.57 24.76
C VAL A 210 -2.63 15.25 24.88
N LEU A 211 -2.99 13.97 24.94
CA LEU A 211 -4.38 13.51 25.02
C LEU A 211 -5.05 13.87 26.36
N MET A 212 -4.33 13.80 27.48
CA MET A 212 -4.87 14.19 28.79
C MET A 212 -5.12 15.70 28.88
N LYS A 213 -4.24 16.52 28.28
CA LYS A 213 -4.34 17.99 28.30
C LYS A 213 -5.59 18.50 27.57
N ASP A 214 -6.01 17.84 26.48
CA ASP A 214 -7.14 18.27 25.67
C ASP A 214 -8.27 17.22 25.68
N PRO A 215 -9.33 17.40 26.50
CA PRO A 215 -10.48 16.49 26.50
C PRO A 215 -11.28 16.54 25.19
N LYS A 216 -11.09 17.58 24.37
CA LYS A 216 -11.72 17.77 23.06
C LYS A 216 -10.74 17.51 21.91
N TYR A 217 -9.69 16.71 22.17
CA TYR A 217 -8.69 16.36 21.17
C TYR A 217 -9.35 15.81 19.91
N LYS A 218 -9.09 16.44 18.76
CA LYS A 218 -9.56 15.98 17.45
C LYS A 218 -8.46 15.18 16.76
N PHE A 219 -8.75 13.92 16.46
CA PHE A 219 -7.89 13.13 15.59
C PHE A 219 -7.97 13.68 14.15
N ASP A 220 -6.88 13.58 13.39
CA ASP A 220 -6.84 13.90 11.96
C ASP A 220 -7.60 12.82 11.15
N ILE A 221 -8.88 12.60 11.45
CA ILE A 221 -9.80 11.74 10.70
C ILE A 221 -10.53 12.63 9.72
N PHE A 222 -10.30 12.44 8.42
CA PHE A 222 -10.96 13.23 7.38
C PHE A 222 -12.18 12.48 6.88
N TYR A 223 -13.21 13.20 6.43
CA TYR A 223 -14.32 12.57 5.74
C TYR A 223 -14.72 13.31 4.48
N GLY A 224 -15.18 12.55 3.51
CA GLY A 224 -15.83 13.06 2.31
C GLY A 224 -17.22 12.50 2.19
N LEU A 225 -18.12 13.27 1.57
CA LEU A 225 -19.45 12.79 1.24
C LEU A 225 -19.88 13.18 -0.16
N ILE A 226 -20.75 12.35 -0.72
CA ILE A 226 -21.46 12.61 -1.97
C ILE A 226 -22.95 12.35 -1.73
N LYS A 227 -23.79 13.24 -2.23
CA LYS A 227 -25.24 13.07 -2.22
C LYS A 227 -25.68 12.53 -3.57
N TRP A 228 -26.44 11.47 -3.54
CA TRP A 228 -27.09 10.87 -4.69
C TRP A 228 -28.59 11.10 -4.56
N ASP A 229 -29.16 11.87 -5.48
CA ASP A 229 -30.55 12.32 -5.45
C ASP A 229 -31.54 11.32 -6.09
N GLY A 230 -31.08 10.12 -6.45
CA GLY A 230 -31.91 8.98 -6.89
C GLY A 230 -32.69 9.15 -8.19
N VAL A 231 -33.00 10.37 -8.66
CA VAL A 231 -34.06 10.62 -9.65
C VAL A 231 -33.61 11.47 -10.85
N SER A 232 -32.67 12.41 -10.69
CA SER A 232 -32.38 13.40 -11.74
C SER A 232 -31.57 12.86 -12.92
N ARG A 233 -30.81 11.76 -12.74
CA ARG A 233 -30.02 11.13 -13.82
C ARG A 233 -30.68 9.90 -14.44
N GLU A 234 -31.54 9.19 -13.71
CA GLU A 234 -32.25 8.02 -14.27
C GLU A 234 -33.29 8.40 -15.33
N LYS A 235 -33.97 9.55 -15.17
CA LYS A 235 -34.86 10.10 -16.20
C LYS A 235 -34.14 10.49 -17.48
N LYS A 236 -32.87 10.92 -17.42
CA LYS A 236 -32.05 11.21 -18.62
C LYS A 236 -31.54 9.95 -19.32
N LEU A 237 -31.50 8.81 -18.64
CA LEU A 237 -30.96 7.55 -19.16
C LEU A 237 -32.04 6.48 -19.45
N GLY A 238 -33.33 6.78 -19.23
CA GLY A 238 -34.43 5.86 -19.55
C GLY A 238 -34.39 4.55 -18.75
N LEU A 239 -33.90 4.56 -17.50
CA LEU A 239 -33.50 3.37 -16.72
C LEU A 239 -34.64 2.49 -16.15
N ARG A 240 -35.91 2.67 -16.57
CA ARG A 240 -37.05 1.93 -15.97
C ARG A 240 -37.26 0.49 -16.47
N LEU A 241 -36.58 0.04 -17.53
CA LEU A 241 -36.84 -1.26 -18.17
C LEU A 241 -35.57 -1.90 -18.74
N PHE A 242 -34.51 -2.08 -17.96
CA PHE A 242 -33.34 -2.81 -18.46
C PHE A 242 -33.26 -4.24 -17.93
N PRO A 243 -32.72 -5.18 -18.75
CA PRO A 243 -32.37 -6.54 -18.31
C PRO A 243 -31.49 -6.53 -17.05
N VAL A 244 -31.54 -7.61 -16.26
CA VAL A 244 -30.78 -7.77 -15.00
C VAL A 244 -29.29 -7.40 -15.17
N ASP A 245 -28.68 -7.75 -16.30
CA ASP A 245 -27.28 -7.46 -16.63
C ASP A 245 -26.92 -5.96 -16.63
N VAL A 246 -27.89 -5.09 -16.93
CA VAL A 246 -27.69 -3.63 -16.95
C VAL A 246 -27.80 -3.05 -15.55
N ALA A 247 -28.75 -3.55 -14.73
CA ALA A 247 -28.91 -3.12 -13.34
C ALA A 247 -27.65 -3.39 -12.52
N GLU A 248 -27.01 -4.54 -12.73
CA GLU A 248 -25.74 -4.89 -12.07
C GLU A 248 -24.58 -3.99 -12.50
N LEU A 249 -24.46 -3.69 -13.79
CA LEU A 249 -23.44 -2.77 -14.28
C LEU A 249 -23.66 -1.35 -13.74
N VAL A 250 -24.91 -0.89 -13.70
CA VAL A 250 -25.29 0.41 -13.16
C VAL A 250 -24.97 0.49 -11.67
N ALA A 251 -25.32 -0.53 -10.89
CA ALA A 251 -24.98 -0.60 -9.48
C ALA A 251 -23.46 -0.61 -9.23
N LEU A 252 -22.70 -1.30 -10.08
CA LEU A 252 -21.23 -1.31 -10.01
C LEU A 252 -20.66 0.08 -10.28
N ASN A 253 -21.10 0.73 -11.36
CA ASN A 253 -20.70 2.09 -11.72
C ASN A 253 -20.99 3.07 -10.56
N PHE A 254 -22.18 2.99 -9.96
CA PHE A 254 -22.53 3.82 -8.81
C PHE A 254 -21.68 3.51 -7.57
N THR A 255 -21.47 2.23 -7.25
CA THR A 255 -20.64 1.81 -6.11
C THR A 255 -19.26 2.46 -6.16
N PHE A 256 -18.59 2.38 -7.32
CA PHE A 256 -17.26 2.92 -7.48
C PHE A 256 -17.23 4.45 -7.63
N LYS A 257 -18.24 5.05 -8.26
CA LYS A 257 -18.39 6.51 -8.31
C LYS A 257 -18.52 7.07 -6.91
N LEU A 258 -19.44 6.52 -6.10
CA LEU A 258 -19.67 6.95 -4.73
C LEU A 258 -18.38 6.86 -3.90
N ALA A 259 -17.66 5.73 -3.99
CA ALA A 259 -16.41 5.51 -3.27
C ALA A 259 -15.28 6.45 -3.73
N THR A 260 -15.10 6.67 -5.04
CA THR A 260 -14.03 7.51 -5.56
C THR A 260 -14.27 8.99 -5.30
N GLU A 261 -15.50 9.48 -5.43
CA GLU A 261 -15.85 10.88 -5.18
C GLU A 261 -15.82 11.23 -3.69
N SER A 262 -16.31 10.34 -2.81
CA SER A 262 -16.19 10.54 -1.37
C SER A 262 -14.72 10.54 -0.91
N LEU A 263 -13.86 9.69 -1.48
CA LEU A 263 -12.42 9.71 -1.21
C LEU A 263 -11.75 11.00 -1.72
N LYS A 264 -12.08 11.46 -2.93
CA LYS A 264 -11.63 12.78 -3.43
C LYS A 264 -12.02 13.90 -2.48
N ALA A 265 -13.26 13.90 -1.98
CA ALA A 265 -13.71 14.89 -1.01
C ALA A 265 -12.95 14.78 0.33
N ALA A 266 -12.70 13.58 0.86
CA ALA A 266 -11.88 13.41 2.05
C ALA A 266 -10.45 13.94 1.86
N ALA A 267 -9.87 13.73 0.67
CA ALA A 267 -8.57 14.29 0.30
C ALA A 267 -8.61 15.82 0.15
N MET A 268 -9.70 16.40 -0.36
CA MET A 268 -9.93 17.85 -0.37
C MET A 268 -10.01 18.43 1.05
N ALA A 269 -10.64 17.74 2.00
CA ALA A 269 -10.63 18.14 3.40
C ALA A 269 -9.20 18.12 3.99
N ARG A 270 -8.41 17.09 3.66
CA ARG A 270 -6.98 17.03 4.00
C ARG A 270 -6.18 18.17 3.36
N TYR A 271 -6.48 18.55 2.12
CA TYR A 271 -5.89 19.72 1.46
C TYR A 271 -6.20 21.01 2.22
N VAL A 272 -7.46 21.24 2.62
CA VAL A 272 -7.85 22.42 3.42
C VAL A 272 -7.07 22.45 4.74
N ARG A 273 -6.97 21.31 5.43
CA ARG A 273 -6.20 21.16 6.67
C ARG A 273 -4.70 21.46 6.45
N LYS A 274 -4.11 20.90 5.40
CA LYS A 274 -2.70 21.16 5.03
C LYS A 274 -2.49 22.63 4.71
N GLY A 275 -3.36 23.24 3.91
CA GLY A 275 -3.32 24.65 3.54
C GLY A 275 -3.33 25.60 4.75
N ARG A 276 -4.13 25.29 5.77
CA ARG A 276 -4.16 26.03 7.05
C ARG A 276 -2.88 25.88 7.88
N SER A 277 -2.15 24.78 7.71
CA SER A 277 -0.90 24.52 8.44
C SER A 277 0.33 25.24 7.84
N LEU A 278 0.21 25.76 6.61
CA LEU A 278 1.29 26.45 5.91
C LEU A 278 1.64 27.76 6.62
N ARG A 279 2.93 28.00 6.83
CA ARG A 279 3.43 29.17 7.57
C ARG A 279 4.16 30.16 6.68
N VAL A 280 4.64 29.77 5.50
CA VAL A 280 5.39 30.67 4.61
C VAL A 280 4.46 31.53 3.77
N ARG A 281 4.63 32.87 3.82
CA ARG A 281 3.75 33.85 3.14
C ARG A 281 3.60 33.58 1.64
N THR A 282 4.66 33.19 0.94
CA THR A 282 4.64 32.93 -0.51
C THR A 282 3.91 31.64 -0.88
N VAL A 283 3.82 30.66 0.04
CA VAL A 283 3.18 29.36 -0.21
C VAL A 283 1.73 29.34 0.28
N ARG A 284 1.41 30.11 1.33
CA ARG A 284 0.05 30.22 1.90
C ARG A 284 -1.07 30.44 0.87
N PRO A 285 -0.91 31.24 -0.21
CA PRO A 285 -1.96 31.44 -1.20
C PRO A 285 -2.41 30.14 -1.89
N PHE A 286 -1.48 29.22 -2.17
CA PHE A 286 -1.81 27.94 -2.78
C PHE A 286 -2.80 27.16 -1.92
N GLY A 287 -2.55 27.05 -0.61
CA GLY A 287 -3.43 26.34 0.32
C GLY A 287 -4.75 27.04 0.69
N LYS A 288 -5.03 28.25 0.15
CA LYS A 288 -6.25 29.04 0.45
C LYS A 288 -7.32 28.96 -0.64
N ARG A 289 -7.08 28.20 -1.71
CA ARG A 289 -8.02 28.06 -2.85
C ARG A 289 -9.33 27.39 -2.49
N LEU A 290 -9.28 26.52 -1.49
CA LEU A 290 -10.44 25.83 -0.96
C LEU A 290 -10.64 26.23 0.50
N LYS A 291 -11.87 26.63 0.82
CA LYS A 291 -12.30 26.88 2.20
C LYS A 291 -13.05 25.64 2.70
N PRO A 292 -13.05 25.36 4.01
CA PRO A 292 -13.94 24.36 4.56
C PRO A 292 -15.39 24.81 4.43
N ASP A 293 -16.31 23.85 4.47
CA ASP A 293 -17.73 24.12 4.33
C ASP A 293 -18.24 24.84 5.59
N LYS A 294 -18.87 25.99 5.38
CA LYS A 294 -19.32 26.84 6.49
C LYS A 294 -20.37 26.10 7.32
N GLY A 295 -20.20 26.12 8.65
CA GLY A 295 -21.14 25.50 9.59
C GLY A 295 -20.96 24.00 9.82
N PHE A 296 -19.90 23.40 9.28
CA PHE A 296 -19.58 21.97 9.43
C PHE A 296 -18.18 21.76 10.01
N ASP A 297 -17.88 20.54 10.45
CA ASP A 297 -16.53 20.17 10.92
C ASP A 297 -15.51 20.33 9.78
N ASP A 298 -14.36 20.93 10.08
CA ASP A 298 -13.34 21.29 9.08
C ASP A 298 -12.55 20.09 8.55
N ARG A 299 -12.75 18.91 9.14
CA ARG A 299 -12.25 17.62 8.64
C ARG A 299 -13.14 17.02 7.55
N GLY A 300 -14.30 17.63 7.29
CA GLY A 300 -15.28 17.17 6.31
C GLY A 300 -15.33 17.99 5.03
N LYS A 301 -15.61 17.33 3.91
CA LYS A 301 -15.98 17.99 2.65
C LYS A 301 -17.08 17.26 1.90
N GLN A 302 -17.96 18.02 1.25
CA GLN A 302 -18.80 17.47 0.19
C GLN A 302 -18.04 17.49 -1.13
N PHE A 303 -18.16 16.43 -1.92
CA PHE A 303 -17.62 16.42 -3.27
C PHE A 303 -18.39 17.44 -4.12
N VAL A 304 -17.66 18.44 -4.60
CA VAL A 304 -18.14 19.44 -5.55
C VAL A 304 -17.07 19.54 -6.63
N GLU A 305 -17.44 19.20 -7.86
CA GLU A 305 -16.49 19.07 -8.97
C GLU A 305 -15.71 20.36 -9.25
N GLY A 306 -16.39 21.51 -9.28
CA GLY A 306 -15.73 22.81 -9.44
C GLY A 306 -14.76 23.16 -8.30
N GLU A 307 -14.97 22.64 -7.08
CA GLU A 307 -14.00 22.79 -5.98
C GLU A 307 -12.82 21.82 -6.14
N PHE A 308 -13.07 20.59 -6.59
CA PHE A 308 -12.04 19.61 -6.90
C PHE A 308 -11.08 20.15 -7.98
N PHE A 309 -11.60 20.75 -9.05
CA PHE A 309 -10.79 21.39 -10.09
C PHE A 309 -9.89 22.52 -9.58
N LYS A 310 -10.35 23.30 -8.59
CA LYS A 310 -9.51 24.33 -7.95
C LYS A 310 -8.35 23.73 -7.16
N VAL A 311 -8.58 22.57 -6.53
CA VAL A 311 -7.53 21.86 -5.77
C VAL A 311 -6.50 21.29 -6.72
N ILE A 312 -6.91 20.53 -7.74
CA ILE A 312 -5.95 19.90 -8.66
C ILE A 312 -5.13 20.94 -9.44
N LYS A 313 -5.72 22.08 -9.84
CA LYS A 313 -4.98 23.17 -10.49
C LYS A 313 -3.76 23.63 -9.68
N THR A 314 -3.85 23.56 -8.34
CA THR A 314 -2.75 23.92 -7.42
C THR A 314 -1.46 23.15 -7.72
N GLU A 315 -1.55 21.96 -8.30
CA GLU A 315 -0.42 21.17 -8.77
C GLU A 315 0.43 22.00 -9.75
N SER A 316 -0.19 22.47 -10.84
CA SER A 316 0.47 23.27 -11.88
C SER A 316 1.02 24.59 -11.35
N ASP A 317 0.29 25.30 -10.49
CA ASP A 317 0.76 26.59 -9.96
C ASP A 317 1.95 26.44 -9.01
N ILE A 318 2.00 25.34 -8.23
CA ILE A 318 3.18 25.05 -7.40
C ILE A 318 4.37 24.75 -8.29
N LYS A 319 4.20 23.95 -9.36
CA LYS A 319 5.29 23.69 -10.32
C LYS A 319 5.78 24.98 -10.95
N GLU A 320 4.88 25.81 -11.46
CA GLU A 320 5.23 27.10 -12.04
C GLU A 320 6.01 27.94 -11.03
N PHE A 321 5.50 28.12 -9.81
CA PHE A 321 6.16 28.87 -8.74
C PHE A 321 7.55 28.33 -8.38
N VAL A 322 7.69 27.02 -8.23
CA VAL A 322 8.96 26.40 -7.82
C VAL A 322 10.00 26.49 -8.94
N THR A 323 9.56 26.42 -10.19
CA THR A 323 10.44 26.38 -11.38
C THR A 323 10.72 27.75 -12.00
N GLN A 324 10.15 28.83 -11.45
CA GLN A 324 10.39 30.18 -11.97
C GLN A 324 11.90 30.50 -12.02
N PRO A 325 12.38 31.06 -13.16
CA PRO A 325 13.78 31.39 -13.31
C PRO A 325 14.20 32.49 -12.32
N PHE A 326 15.47 32.42 -11.91
CA PHE A 326 16.08 33.48 -11.12
C PHE A 326 16.12 34.78 -11.93
N THR A 327 15.48 35.82 -11.43
CA THR A 327 15.46 37.15 -12.06
C THR A 327 15.70 38.23 -11.02
N LYS A 328 16.02 39.46 -11.44
CA LYS A 328 16.08 40.61 -10.52
C LYS A 328 14.77 40.82 -9.74
N LYS A 329 13.62 40.40 -10.29
CA LYS A 329 12.29 40.50 -9.66
C LYS A 329 11.94 39.29 -8.77
N SER A 330 12.59 38.14 -8.97
CA SER A 330 12.45 36.94 -8.14
C SER A 330 13.85 36.43 -7.75
N PRO A 331 14.46 36.99 -6.69
CA PRO A 331 15.85 36.73 -6.32
C PRO A 331 16.04 35.40 -5.57
N TYR A 332 15.09 34.46 -5.69
CA TYR A 332 15.10 33.20 -4.96
C TYR A 332 15.00 32.01 -5.90
N ASN A 333 15.89 31.04 -5.73
CA ASN A 333 15.80 29.75 -6.40
C ASN A 333 14.96 28.80 -5.54
N TYR A 334 13.74 28.50 -5.97
CA TYR A 334 12.85 27.55 -5.29
C TYR A 334 13.02 26.12 -5.81
N ASN A 335 13.60 25.91 -6.99
CA ASN A 335 13.75 24.57 -7.55
C ASN A 335 14.92 23.80 -6.91
N THR A 336 15.99 24.47 -6.49
CA THR A 336 17.17 23.79 -5.92
C THR A 336 16.97 23.42 -4.45
N ILE A 337 16.89 22.14 -4.14
CA ILE A 337 16.64 21.60 -2.79
C ILE A 337 17.71 20.62 -2.35
N LEU A 338 18.07 20.64 -1.06
CA LEU A 338 18.94 19.64 -0.47
C LEU A 338 18.14 18.38 -0.13
N VAL A 339 18.49 17.27 -0.77
CA VAL A 339 18.01 15.92 -0.44
C VAL A 339 19.16 15.16 0.17
N ASP A 340 19.00 14.78 1.44
CA ASP A 340 20.00 14.04 2.22
C ASP A 340 21.33 14.83 2.38
N THR A 341 22.23 14.74 1.40
CA THR A 341 23.52 15.45 1.35
C THR A 341 23.88 15.97 -0.05
N VAL A 342 22.92 15.94 -0.98
CA VAL A 342 23.12 16.33 -2.39
C VAL A 342 22.09 17.39 -2.75
N TRP A 343 22.57 18.49 -3.31
CA TRP A 343 21.69 19.50 -3.87
C TRP A 343 21.21 19.02 -5.23
N THR A 344 19.91 19.15 -5.46
CA THR A 344 19.25 18.70 -6.69
C THR A 344 18.07 19.61 -7.00
N SER A 345 17.39 19.38 -8.11
CA SER A 345 16.17 20.10 -8.47
C SER A 345 14.94 19.36 -7.98
N ALA A 346 13.96 20.08 -7.44
CA ALA A 346 12.68 19.57 -7.01
C ALA A 346 11.87 19.03 -8.20
N PHE A 347 11.94 19.75 -9.32
CA PHE A 347 11.37 19.36 -10.61
C PHE A 347 12.45 19.36 -11.69
N LEU A 348 12.41 18.35 -12.55
CA LEU A 348 13.36 18.12 -13.65
C LEU A 348 12.70 18.41 -14.99
N ILE A 349 13.48 18.81 -16.01
CA ILE A 349 12.95 19.09 -17.35
C ILE A 349 12.93 17.80 -18.19
N TYR A 350 11.74 17.37 -18.61
CA TYR A 350 11.50 16.20 -19.44
C TYR A 350 10.55 16.53 -20.60
N HIS A 351 10.96 16.29 -21.86
CA HIS A 351 10.21 16.67 -23.06
C HIS A 351 9.63 18.10 -23.03
N LYS A 352 10.44 19.07 -22.58
CA LYS A 352 10.07 20.50 -22.38
C LYS A 352 9.01 20.76 -21.29
N ARG A 353 8.71 19.79 -20.43
CA ARG A 353 7.82 19.91 -19.26
C ARG A 353 8.60 19.69 -17.97
N TYR A 354 8.11 20.23 -16.86
CA TYR A 354 8.67 19.94 -15.53
C TYR A 354 7.95 18.73 -14.93
N VAL A 355 8.71 17.75 -14.45
CA VAL A 355 8.22 16.57 -13.75
C VAL A 355 8.86 16.44 -12.37
N GLY A 356 8.16 15.88 -11.39
CA GLY A 356 8.69 15.68 -10.05
C GLY A 356 9.99 14.86 -10.04
N ASN A 357 10.97 15.29 -9.26
CA ASN A 357 12.19 14.50 -9.07
C ASN A 357 11.90 13.27 -8.17
N PRO A 358 12.13 12.02 -8.62
CA PRO A 358 11.85 10.81 -7.85
C PRO A 358 12.44 10.81 -6.43
N ASP A 359 13.66 11.32 -6.26
CA ASP A 359 14.32 11.37 -4.95
C ASP A 359 13.67 12.38 -4.01
N VAL A 360 13.25 13.52 -4.55
CA VAL A 360 12.55 14.57 -3.80
C VAL A 360 11.17 14.06 -3.40
N ILE A 361 10.42 13.44 -4.32
CA ILE A 361 9.15 12.77 -4.03
C ILE A 361 9.32 11.78 -2.88
N ARG A 362 10.36 10.91 -2.95
CA ARG A 362 10.63 9.89 -1.93
C ARG A 362 10.81 10.51 -0.54
N ASP A 363 11.60 11.58 -0.43
CA ASP A 363 11.92 12.21 0.85
C ASP A 363 10.80 13.12 1.36
N VAL A 364 10.05 13.79 0.49
CA VAL A 364 8.82 14.53 0.85
C VAL A 364 7.79 13.56 1.43
N ARG A 365 7.51 12.46 0.72
CA ARG A 365 6.54 11.42 1.14
C ARG A 365 6.90 10.78 2.47
N LYS A 366 8.19 10.68 2.80
CA LYS A 366 8.69 10.10 4.06
C LYS A 366 8.98 11.14 5.15
N GLY A 367 8.73 12.44 4.89
CA GLY A 367 9.04 13.52 5.83
C GLY A 367 10.54 13.69 6.13
N LEU A 368 11.42 13.21 5.25
CA LEU A 368 12.88 13.13 5.46
C LEU A 368 13.66 14.37 5.03
N LEU A 369 13.01 15.34 4.36
CA LEU A 369 13.65 16.61 4.02
C LEU A 369 14.09 17.36 5.28
N LYS A 370 15.41 17.54 5.41
CA LYS A 370 16.09 18.25 6.52
C LYS A 370 16.63 19.59 6.06
N ARG A 371 16.60 20.57 6.96
CA ARG A 371 17.18 21.89 6.70
C ARG A 371 18.69 21.75 6.46
N PRO A 372 19.26 22.34 5.40
CA PRO A 372 20.70 22.31 5.14
C PRO A 372 21.46 23.05 6.24
N THR A 373 22.66 22.57 6.59
CA THR A 373 23.65 23.36 7.33
C THR A 373 24.10 24.52 6.43
N LEU A 374 23.93 25.75 6.88
CA LEU A 374 24.21 26.94 6.07
C LEU A 374 25.73 27.19 6.00
N ILE A 375 26.21 27.54 4.81
CA ILE A 375 27.50 28.21 4.64
C ILE A 375 27.25 29.72 4.71
N SER A 376 28.23 30.50 5.21
CA SER A 376 28.16 31.95 5.27
C SER A 376 27.75 32.56 3.92
N GLY A 377 26.79 33.50 3.94
CA GLY A 377 26.28 34.20 2.75
C GLY A 377 25.15 33.52 1.97
N MET A 378 24.79 32.26 2.26
CA MET A 378 23.76 31.54 1.51
C MET A 378 22.34 31.87 1.98
N LYS A 379 21.57 32.62 1.16
CA LYS A 379 20.12 32.83 1.37
C LYS A 379 19.35 31.64 0.81
N PHE A 380 18.56 30.96 1.64
CA PHE A 380 17.89 29.73 1.23
C PHE A 380 16.42 29.67 1.65
N THR A 381 15.58 29.17 0.73
CA THR A 381 14.11 29.13 0.85
C THR A 381 13.57 27.76 1.27
N PHE A 382 14.39 26.92 1.92
CA PHE A 382 14.06 25.54 2.31
C PHE A 382 12.63 25.34 2.80
N ARG A 383 12.21 26.20 3.74
CA ARG A 383 10.89 26.08 4.36
C ARG A 383 9.77 26.28 3.34
N ALA A 384 9.93 27.25 2.44
CA ALA A 384 8.97 27.51 1.37
C ALA A 384 8.90 26.32 0.41
N GLN A 385 10.05 25.80 0.00
CA GLN A 385 10.15 24.65 -0.90
C GLN A 385 9.51 23.41 -0.27
N LYS A 386 9.88 23.10 0.97
CA LYS A 386 9.32 21.97 1.72
C LYS A 386 7.80 22.09 1.87
N GLU A 387 7.29 23.25 2.32
CA GLU A 387 5.85 23.47 2.48
C GLU A 387 5.10 23.38 1.14
N ALA A 388 5.68 23.87 0.04
CA ALA A 388 5.11 23.78 -1.31
C ALA A 388 5.08 22.33 -1.82
N LEU A 389 6.19 21.58 -1.70
CA LEU A 389 6.29 20.18 -2.13
C LEU A 389 5.39 19.26 -1.31
N GLU A 390 5.27 19.48 0.00
CA GLU A 390 4.32 18.74 0.84
C GLU A 390 2.86 19.03 0.45
N LEU A 391 2.53 20.28 0.07
CA LEU A 391 1.20 20.60 -0.44
C LEU A 391 0.95 19.95 -1.81
N TRP A 392 1.93 20.01 -2.71
CA TRP A 392 1.89 19.37 -4.03
C TRP A 392 1.62 17.87 -3.91
N MET A 393 2.32 17.15 -3.02
CA MET A 393 2.03 15.73 -2.74
C MET A 393 0.61 15.49 -2.19
N VAL A 394 0.05 16.42 -1.41
CA VAL A 394 -1.34 16.31 -0.94
C VAL A 394 -2.33 16.47 -2.11
N VAL A 395 -2.02 17.33 -3.08
CA VAL A 395 -2.83 17.51 -4.30
C VAL A 395 -2.79 16.24 -5.17
N LEU A 396 -1.61 15.65 -5.39
CA LEU A 396 -1.49 14.40 -6.16
C LEU A 396 -2.31 13.26 -5.55
N ASN A 397 -2.31 13.16 -4.22
CA ASN A 397 -3.07 12.13 -3.51
C ASN A 397 -4.59 12.37 -3.53
N THR A 398 -5.10 13.43 -4.18
CA THR A 398 -6.56 13.64 -4.32
C THR A 398 -7.21 12.61 -5.23
N ILE A 399 -6.45 12.04 -6.17
CA ILE A 399 -6.90 10.95 -7.04
C ILE A 399 -6.38 9.58 -6.58
N ASP A 400 -5.84 9.49 -5.35
CA ASP A 400 -5.32 8.23 -4.81
C ASP A 400 -6.48 7.24 -4.58
N PHE A 401 -6.59 6.28 -5.49
CA PHE A 401 -7.57 5.22 -5.43
C PHE A 401 -6.88 3.89 -5.74
N VAL A 402 -6.59 3.14 -4.68
CA VAL A 402 -6.00 1.82 -4.80
C VAL A 402 -7.11 0.84 -5.20
N LYS A 403 -7.10 0.48 -6.49
CA LYS A 403 -7.91 -0.60 -7.04
C LYS A 403 -7.04 -1.77 -7.43
N ASP A 404 -7.59 -2.97 -7.30
CA ASP A 404 -6.89 -4.20 -7.68
C ASP A 404 -7.13 -4.61 -9.13
N PHE A 405 -7.81 -3.82 -9.98
CA PHE A 405 -8.08 -4.18 -11.38
C PHE A 405 -7.49 -3.16 -12.36
N LEU A 406 -7.41 -3.51 -13.64
CA LEU A 406 -7.10 -2.56 -14.72
C LEU A 406 -8.38 -1.87 -15.17
N SER A 407 -8.32 -0.60 -15.56
CA SER A 407 -9.51 0.16 -15.99
C SER A 407 -10.30 -0.56 -17.11
N GLY A 408 -9.62 -1.24 -18.03
CA GLY A 408 -10.24 -2.04 -19.11
C GLY A 408 -11.02 -3.27 -18.65
N GLU A 409 -10.82 -3.74 -17.41
CA GLU A 409 -11.49 -4.92 -16.85
C GLU A 409 -12.83 -4.59 -16.20
N PHE A 410 -13.07 -3.30 -15.96
CA PHE A 410 -14.14 -2.80 -15.10
C PHE A 410 -15.53 -3.25 -15.53
N HIS A 411 -15.86 -3.13 -16.83
CA HIS A 411 -17.22 -3.42 -17.30
C HIS A 411 -17.54 -4.92 -17.44
N LYS A 412 -16.53 -5.79 -17.45
CA LYS A 412 -16.72 -7.24 -17.65
C LYS A 412 -16.27 -8.03 -16.42
N GLN A 413 -14.97 -8.17 -16.20
CA GLN A 413 -14.41 -9.05 -15.18
C GLN A 413 -14.79 -8.59 -13.77
N VAL A 414 -14.69 -7.29 -13.49
CA VAL A 414 -15.07 -6.74 -12.18
C VAL A 414 -16.57 -6.96 -11.92
N LYS A 415 -17.41 -6.74 -12.94
CA LYS A 415 -18.86 -6.95 -12.86
C LYS A 415 -19.20 -8.42 -12.58
N GLU A 416 -18.67 -9.34 -13.38
CA GLU A 416 -18.89 -10.79 -13.24
C GLU A 416 -18.46 -11.27 -11.85
N TYR A 417 -17.30 -10.81 -11.37
CA TYR A 417 -16.81 -11.17 -10.03
C TYR A 417 -17.69 -10.62 -8.90
N HIS A 418 -18.21 -9.39 -9.01
CA HIS A 418 -19.13 -8.84 -8.01
C HIS A 418 -20.46 -9.58 -7.97
N ARG A 419 -21.00 -9.97 -9.13
CA ARG A 419 -22.19 -10.81 -9.24
C ARG A 419 -21.98 -12.15 -8.54
N ASP A 420 -20.89 -12.84 -8.88
CA ASP A 420 -20.57 -14.15 -8.32
C ASP A 420 -20.34 -14.09 -6.81
N ALA A 421 -19.63 -13.08 -6.31
CA ALA A 421 -19.43 -12.86 -4.89
C ALA A 421 -20.74 -12.57 -4.13
N LYS A 422 -21.65 -11.80 -4.73
CA LYS A 422 -23.00 -11.53 -4.16
C LYS A 422 -23.81 -12.82 -4.05
N GLU A 423 -23.83 -13.64 -5.10
CA GLU A 423 -24.53 -14.93 -5.07
C GLU A 423 -24.00 -15.84 -3.97
N MET A 424 -22.67 -15.96 -3.88
CA MET A 424 -22.02 -16.76 -2.82
C MET A 424 -22.29 -16.20 -1.43
N PHE A 425 -22.29 -14.88 -1.28
CA PHE A 425 -22.60 -14.24 -0.01
C PHE A 425 -24.04 -14.49 0.43
N ALA A 426 -25.00 -14.40 -0.49
CA ALA A 426 -26.39 -14.74 -0.21
C ALA A 426 -26.55 -16.22 0.19
N ALA A 427 -25.87 -17.13 -0.50
CA ALA A 427 -25.90 -18.57 -0.21
C ALA A 427 -25.35 -18.92 1.19
N VAL A 428 -24.32 -18.22 1.67
CA VAL A 428 -23.75 -18.49 3.01
C VAL A 428 -24.44 -17.74 4.15
N THR A 429 -25.23 -16.69 3.87
CA THR A 429 -25.87 -15.86 4.90
C THR A 429 -27.37 -16.13 5.10
N LYS A 430 -28.11 -16.43 4.03
CA LYS A 430 -29.52 -16.85 4.15
C LYS A 430 -29.52 -18.32 4.52
N ARG A 431 -29.93 -18.65 5.76
CA ARG A 431 -29.93 -20.03 6.33
C ARG A 431 -30.25 -21.08 5.26
N PRO A 432 -29.44 -22.14 5.09
CA PRO A 432 -29.69 -23.17 4.11
C PRO A 432 -30.81 -24.08 4.62
N GLN A 433 -32.06 -23.65 4.49
CA GLN A 433 -33.14 -24.62 4.37
C GLN A 433 -32.96 -25.28 3.00
N LYS A 434 -32.12 -26.32 2.93
CA LYS A 434 -31.78 -27.12 1.73
C LYS A 434 -31.09 -26.36 0.57
N GLY A 435 -30.37 -25.26 0.84
CA GLY A 435 -29.61 -24.56 -0.21
C GLY A 435 -28.26 -25.24 -0.49
N ASN A 436 -28.05 -25.71 -1.73
CA ASN A 436 -26.74 -26.19 -2.20
C ASN A 436 -25.78 -24.99 -2.31
N ILE A 437 -24.77 -24.92 -1.44
CA ILE A 437 -23.62 -24.03 -1.68
C ILE A 437 -22.88 -24.58 -2.90
N ASP A 438 -22.72 -23.76 -3.93
CA ASP A 438 -21.80 -24.08 -5.02
C ASP A 438 -20.37 -23.93 -4.50
N TRP A 439 -19.82 -25.04 -3.99
CA TRP A 439 -18.48 -25.08 -3.41
C TRP A 439 -17.38 -24.77 -4.42
N VAL A 440 -17.60 -25.08 -5.71
CA VAL A 440 -16.63 -24.78 -6.77
C VAL A 440 -16.59 -23.28 -6.98
N LYS A 441 -17.75 -22.65 -7.18
CA LYS A 441 -17.87 -21.20 -7.34
C LYS A 441 -17.43 -20.42 -6.10
N LEU A 442 -17.73 -20.91 -4.90
CA LEU A 442 -17.28 -20.31 -3.66
C LEU A 442 -15.76 -20.34 -3.53
N ARG A 443 -15.14 -21.50 -3.82
CA ARG A 443 -13.68 -21.62 -3.84
C ARG A 443 -13.09 -20.66 -4.87
N ASP A 444 -13.64 -20.62 -6.08
CA ASP A 444 -13.20 -19.72 -7.14
C ASP A 444 -13.23 -18.25 -6.70
N VAL A 445 -14.34 -17.79 -6.12
CA VAL A 445 -14.43 -16.43 -5.58
C VAL A 445 -13.38 -16.18 -4.49
N LEU A 446 -13.17 -17.12 -3.56
CA LEU A 446 -12.24 -16.94 -2.44
C LEU A 446 -10.76 -17.12 -2.80
N THR A 447 -10.43 -17.74 -3.94
CA THR A 447 -9.05 -18.07 -4.35
C THR A 447 -8.56 -17.26 -5.54
N LYS A 448 -9.47 -16.80 -6.40
CA LYS A 448 -9.16 -15.94 -7.54
C LYS A 448 -9.36 -14.49 -7.14
N ASP A 449 -8.49 -13.64 -7.67
CA ASP A 449 -8.74 -12.21 -7.69
C ASP A 449 -9.51 -11.85 -8.97
N VAL A 450 -10.19 -10.71 -8.97
CA VAL A 450 -10.82 -10.09 -10.14
C VAL A 450 -9.88 -10.04 -11.37
N ARG A 451 -8.58 -10.06 -11.08
CA ARG A 451 -7.43 -9.93 -11.99
C ARG A 451 -7.05 -11.17 -12.79
N GLN A 452 -7.42 -12.39 -12.36
CA GLN A 452 -6.67 -13.59 -12.75
C GLN A 452 -7.53 -14.79 -13.12
N SER A 453 -7.07 -15.51 -14.13
CA SER A 453 -7.59 -16.83 -14.51
C SER A 453 -7.15 -17.95 -13.57
N SER A 454 -6.08 -17.74 -12.80
CA SER A 454 -5.53 -18.72 -11.84
C SER A 454 -5.70 -18.31 -10.38
N GLU A 455 -5.72 -19.30 -9.48
CA GLU A 455 -5.67 -19.08 -8.03
C GLU A 455 -4.41 -18.31 -7.63
N ILE A 456 -4.55 -17.31 -6.73
CA ILE A 456 -3.44 -16.55 -6.16
C ILE A 456 -3.76 -16.05 -4.74
N ALA A 457 -2.80 -16.21 -3.84
CA ALA A 457 -2.89 -15.57 -2.53
C ALA A 457 -2.62 -14.06 -2.64
N VAL A 458 -3.47 -13.25 -2.01
CA VAL A 458 -3.33 -11.79 -2.00
C VAL A 458 -3.40 -11.28 -0.57
N LEU A 459 -2.39 -10.53 -0.16
CA LEU A 459 -2.30 -9.94 1.18
C LEU A 459 -3.51 -9.02 1.43
N GLY A 460 -4.12 -9.13 2.60
CA GLY A 460 -5.32 -8.41 2.98
C GLY A 460 -6.63 -9.03 2.48
N LYS A 461 -6.60 -10.15 1.73
CA LYS A 461 -7.79 -10.84 1.18
C LYS A 461 -7.96 -12.24 1.76
N ALA A 462 -9.10 -12.89 1.52
CA ALA A 462 -9.32 -14.25 2.04
C ALA A 462 -8.40 -15.27 1.38
N SER A 463 -8.01 -15.06 0.12
CA SER A 463 -7.14 -15.98 -0.63
C SER A 463 -5.75 -16.22 -0.02
N GLU A 464 -5.35 -15.47 1.00
CA GLU A 464 -4.14 -15.73 1.79
C GLU A 464 -4.03 -17.16 2.34
N PHE A 465 -5.15 -17.87 2.50
CA PHE A 465 -5.09 -19.24 2.98
C PHE A 465 -4.29 -20.16 2.02
N LEU A 466 -4.27 -19.86 0.72
CA LEU A 466 -3.46 -20.56 -0.28
C LEU A 466 -1.95 -20.41 0.01
N PHE A 467 -1.56 -19.41 0.79
CA PHE A 467 -0.18 -19.22 1.19
C PHE A 467 0.06 -19.71 2.62
N TYR A 468 -0.65 -19.15 3.61
CA TYR A 468 -0.35 -19.42 5.02
C TYR A 468 -0.69 -20.85 5.44
N ALA A 469 -1.87 -21.34 5.08
CA ALA A 469 -2.30 -22.67 5.49
C ALA A 469 -1.50 -23.76 4.76
N GLU A 470 -1.27 -23.59 3.46
CA GLU A 470 -0.51 -24.55 2.64
C GLU A 470 0.99 -24.56 2.94
N ALA A 471 1.60 -23.40 3.24
CA ALA A 471 2.98 -23.36 3.70
C ALA A 471 3.14 -24.17 5.00
N ALA A 472 2.19 -24.02 5.93
CA ALA A 472 2.19 -24.66 7.25
C ALA A 472 1.92 -26.19 7.25
N ASP A 473 1.66 -26.80 6.09
CA ASP A 473 1.63 -28.27 5.98
C ASP A 473 3.04 -28.88 6.01
N TYR A 474 4.08 -28.05 5.96
CA TYR A 474 5.46 -28.47 5.86
C TYR A 474 6.25 -27.86 7.01
N SER A 475 7.03 -28.68 7.69
CA SER A 475 7.81 -28.24 8.85
C SER A 475 8.99 -27.33 8.50
N GLU A 476 9.39 -27.31 7.22
CA GLU A 476 10.54 -26.57 6.72
C GLU A 476 10.21 -25.84 5.41
N ARG A 477 10.59 -24.57 5.32
CA ARG A 477 10.38 -23.71 4.14
C ARG A 477 11.51 -22.72 3.98
N ILE A 478 11.77 -22.33 2.72
CA ILE A 478 12.54 -21.13 2.38
C ILE A 478 11.56 -20.03 1.98
N PHE A 479 11.65 -18.89 2.65
CA PHE A 479 10.83 -17.72 2.38
C PHE A 479 11.62 -16.67 1.62
N PHE A 480 11.05 -16.19 0.52
CA PHE A 480 11.55 -15.04 -0.23
C PHE A 480 10.59 -13.87 -0.02
N SER A 481 11.16 -12.70 0.24
CA SER A 481 10.46 -11.42 0.11
C SER A 481 11.10 -10.64 -1.02
N PHE A 482 10.32 -10.42 -2.09
CA PHE A 482 10.71 -9.63 -3.24
C PHE A 482 9.99 -8.27 -3.20
N ASP A 483 10.68 -7.22 -2.79
CA ASP A 483 10.13 -5.85 -2.69
C ASP A 483 10.48 -5.05 -3.96
N VAL A 484 9.46 -4.63 -4.72
CA VAL A 484 9.60 -3.89 -5.98
C VAL A 484 10.01 -2.45 -5.68
N ARG A 485 11.22 -2.07 -6.11
CA ARG A 485 11.79 -0.75 -5.78
C ARG A 485 10.94 0.40 -6.32
N ASP A 486 10.72 1.37 -5.44
CA ASP A 486 10.18 2.70 -5.74
C ASP A 486 8.77 2.73 -6.37
N LEU A 487 7.97 1.66 -6.21
CA LEU A 487 6.61 1.59 -6.73
C LEU A 487 5.75 2.80 -6.30
N GLY A 488 5.84 3.20 -5.02
CA GLY A 488 5.11 4.37 -4.52
C GLY A 488 5.67 5.73 -4.96
N VAL A 489 6.88 5.79 -5.51
CA VAL A 489 7.43 7.00 -6.16
C VAL A 489 6.95 7.07 -7.61
N GLU A 490 6.96 5.94 -8.31
CA GLU A 490 6.42 5.83 -9.66
C GLU A 490 4.92 6.14 -9.70
N LEU A 491 4.15 5.65 -8.73
CA LEU A 491 2.73 5.97 -8.60
C LEU A 491 2.50 7.48 -8.46
N ALA A 492 3.34 8.19 -7.71
CA ALA A 492 3.21 9.65 -7.56
C ALA A 492 3.48 10.39 -8.88
N LEU A 493 4.43 9.93 -9.70
CA LEU A 493 4.67 10.48 -11.04
C LEU A 493 3.50 10.22 -12.00
N LEU A 494 2.88 9.04 -11.90
CA LEU A 494 1.68 8.72 -12.68
C LEU A 494 0.48 9.58 -12.23
N TYR A 495 0.35 9.82 -10.93
CA TYR A 495 -0.66 10.75 -10.39
C TYR A 495 -0.42 12.18 -10.85
N GLU A 496 0.83 12.66 -10.87
CA GLU A 496 1.18 13.97 -11.44
C GLU A 496 0.66 14.11 -12.88
N ASN A 497 0.97 13.16 -13.74
CA ASN A 497 0.49 13.19 -15.13
C ASN A 497 -1.03 13.11 -15.23
N SER A 498 -1.67 12.26 -14.43
CA SER A 498 -3.13 12.09 -14.47
C SER A 498 -3.84 13.34 -13.95
N VAL A 499 -3.27 14.02 -12.95
CA VAL A 499 -3.77 15.30 -12.44
C VAL A 499 -3.66 16.39 -13.52
N GLU A 500 -2.54 16.49 -14.23
CA GLU A 500 -2.41 17.39 -15.39
C GLU A 500 -3.50 17.09 -16.43
N GLU A 501 -3.68 15.81 -16.79
CA GLU A 501 -4.65 15.42 -17.83
C GLU A 501 -6.09 15.73 -17.40
N ILE A 502 -6.44 15.49 -16.14
CA ILE A 502 -7.75 15.83 -15.59
C ILE A 502 -7.98 17.34 -15.61
N ASP A 503 -6.99 18.17 -15.23
CA ASP A 503 -7.14 19.63 -15.27
C ASP A 503 -7.27 20.17 -16.71
N ASP A 504 -6.49 19.61 -17.64
CA ASP A 504 -6.50 19.98 -19.07
C ASP A 504 -7.79 19.57 -19.78
N LYS A 505 -8.25 18.33 -19.55
CA LYS A 505 -9.43 17.74 -20.22
C LYS A 505 -10.73 18.02 -19.52
N ARG A 506 -10.70 18.47 -18.26
CA ARG A 506 -11.88 18.71 -17.44
C ARG A 506 -12.79 17.48 -17.38
N TYR A 507 -12.22 16.29 -17.20
CA TYR A 507 -13.00 15.07 -17.05
C TYR A 507 -13.99 15.21 -15.89
N ASP A 508 -15.27 14.93 -16.16
CA ASP A 508 -16.36 15.01 -15.19
C ASP A 508 -16.97 13.62 -14.96
N ASP A 509 -17.79 13.51 -13.92
CA ASP A 509 -18.66 12.35 -13.70
C ASP A 509 -17.95 10.97 -13.83
N PHE A 510 -18.43 10.11 -14.74
CA PHE A 510 -17.86 8.79 -14.98
C PHE A 510 -16.50 8.85 -15.68
N ASP A 511 -16.25 9.84 -16.53
CA ASP A 511 -14.95 10.00 -17.19
C ASP A 511 -13.87 10.34 -16.17
N LEU A 512 -14.19 11.16 -15.16
CA LEU A 512 -13.31 11.43 -14.03
C LEU A 512 -13.01 10.16 -13.23
N MET A 513 -14.01 9.30 -13.01
CA MET A 513 -13.81 8.01 -12.34
C MET A 513 -12.89 7.10 -13.15
N ILE A 514 -13.12 6.96 -14.45
CA ILE A 514 -12.30 6.12 -15.34
C ILE A 514 -10.87 6.65 -15.43
N GLU A 515 -10.66 7.97 -15.47
CA GLU A 515 -9.31 8.52 -15.47
C GLU A 515 -8.60 8.30 -14.12
N THR A 516 -9.33 8.42 -13.01
CA THR A 516 -8.82 8.05 -11.68
C THR A 516 -8.37 6.58 -11.66
N PHE A 517 -9.09 5.70 -12.37
CA PHE A 517 -8.70 4.30 -12.48
C PHE A 517 -7.42 4.12 -13.28
N ARG A 518 -7.32 4.75 -14.45
CA ARG A 518 -6.16 4.64 -15.34
C ARG A 518 -4.86 5.09 -14.69
N ALA A 519 -4.93 6.07 -13.79
CA ALA A 519 -3.78 6.60 -13.07
C ALA A 519 -2.92 5.52 -12.35
N SER A 520 -3.54 4.41 -11.92
CA SER A 520 -2.85 3.28 -11.26
C SER A 520 -2.65 2.04 -12.14
N ASP A 521 -3.15 2.03 -13.38
CA ASP A 521 -3.05 0.86 -14.27
C ASP A 521 -1.60 0.40 -14.52
N PRO A 522 -0.62 1.29 -14.81
CA PRO A 522 0.75 0.86 -15.06
C PRO A 522 1.40 0.16 -13.86
N ILE A 523 1.01 0.55 -12.64
CA ILE A 523 1.47 -0.08 -11.40
C ILE A 523 0.86 -1.47 -11.26
N ASN A 524 -0.44 -1.60 -11.53
CA ASN A 524 -1.12 -2.89 -11.52
C ASN A 524 -0.57 -3.85 -12.58
N GLU A 525 -0.29 -3.37 -13.80
CA GLU A 525 0.38 -4.14 -14.86
C GLU A 525 1.76 -4.63 -14.41
N ARG A 526 2.57 -3.74 -13.83
CA ARG A 526 3.91 -4.09 -13.34
C ARG A 526 3.85 -5.15 -12.26
N MET A 527 2.93 -5.03 -11.29
CA MET A 527 2.79 -6.01 -10.21
C MET A 527 2.39 -7.39 -10.76
N ARG A 528 1.43 -7.45 -11.69
CA ARG A 528 1.02 -8.72 -12.34
C ARG A 528 2.18 -9.36 -13.10
N HIS A 529 2.86 -8.59 -13.94
CA HIS A 529 4.01 -9.06 -14.69
C HIS A 529 5.14 -9.55 -13.77
N THR A 530 5.36 -8.86 -12.65
CA THR A 530 6.37 -9.27 -11.66
C THR A 530 6.04 -10.63 -11.05
N ILE A 531 4.79 -10.86 -10.67
CA ILE A 531 4.35 -12.16 -10.13
C ILE A 531 4.48 -13.25 -11.17
N ASP A 532 4.07 -13.00 -12.41
CA ASP A 532 4.17 -13.97 -13.50
C ASP A 532 5.62 -14.39 -13.71
N LYS A 533 6.56 -13.44 -13.68
CA LYS A 533 7.99 -13.72 -13.77
C LYS A 533 8.57 -14.45 -12.57
N VAL A 534 8.11 -14.13 -11.36
CA VAL A 534 8.46 -14.91 -10.17
C VAL A 534 7.94 -16.35 -10.30
N LYS A 535 6.67 -16.55 -10.65
CA LYS A 535 6.06 -17.87 -10.82
C LYS A 535 6.76 -18.68 -11.91
N GLU A 536 7.03 -18.07 -13.07
CA GLU A 536 7.76 -18.68 -14.19
C GLU A 536 9.15 -19.14 -13.77
N THR A 537 9.92 -18.27 -13.11
CA THR A 537 11.27 -18.59 -12.62
C THR A 537 11.26 -19.80 -11.68
N PHE A 538 10.33 -19.84 -10.73
CA PHE A 538 10.21 -20.96 -9.80
C PHE A 538 9.72 -22.24 -10.48
N LYS A 539 8.81 -22.15 -11.47
CA LYS A 539 8.35 -23.31 -12.26
C LYS A 539 9.49 -23.95 -13.06
N VAL A 540 10.33 -23.15 -13.69
CA VAL A 540 11.51 -23.66 -14.42
C VAL A 540 12.41 -24.47 -13.48
N ILE A 541 12.71 -23.92 -12.30
CA ILE A 541 13.54 -24.61 -11.30
C ILE A 541 12.86 -25.85 -10.74
N HIS A 542 11.57 -25.77 -10.44
CA HIS A 542 10.77 -26.91 -9.99
C HIS A 542 10.79 -28.05 -11.00
N SER A 543 10.74 -27.77 -12.31
CA SER A 543 10.81 -28.79 -13.34
C SER A 543 12.14 -29.55 -13.36
N PHE A 544 13.25 -28.87 -13.02
CA PHE A 544 14.56 -29.52 -12.86
C PHE A 544 14.62 -30.36 -11.58
N LEU A 545 14.04 -29.85 -10.49
CA LEU A 545 14.01 -30.52 -9.18
C LEU A 545 13.13 -31.79 -9.18
N SER A 546 11.92 -31.70 -9.74
CA SER A 546 10.92 -32.79 -9.76
C SER A 546 11.31 -33.96 -10.67
N LYS A 547 12.07 -33.70 -11.75
CA LYS A 547 12.54 -34.73 -12.69
C LYS A 547 13.76 -35.52 -12.18
N GLY A 548 14.20 -35.31 -10.93
CA GLY A 548 15.31 -36.08 -10.36
C GLY A 548 16.67 -35.82 -11.02
N VAL A 549 16.81 -34.78 -11.84
CA VAL A 549 18.06 -34.37 -12.51
C VAL A 549 19.10 -33.79 -11.52
N GLY A 550 18.91 -34.06 -10.23
CA GLY A 550 19.64 -33.57 -9.07
C GLY A 550 21.12 -33.91 -9.00
N GLY A 551 21.60 -34.77 -9.92
CA GLY A 551 23.01 -35.07 -10.15
C GLY A 551 23.75 -34.05 -11.02
N MET A 552 23.05 -33.14 -11.72
CA MET A 552 23.69 -32.05 -12.46
C MET A 552 24.41 -31.11 -11.50
N LYS A 553 25.74 -31.01 -11.67
CA LYS A 553 26.58 -30.02 -10.96
C LYS A 553 26.42 -28.68 -11.66
N PHE A 554 25.78 -27.73 -10.99
CA PHE A 554 25.70 -26.36 -11.50
C PHE A 554 26.91 -25.53 -11.05
N PRO A 555 27.47 -24.65 -11.88
CA PRO A 555 28.62 -23.81 -11.50
C PRO A 555 28.39 -22.96 -10.24
N TRP A 556 27.15 -22.50 -10.02
CA TRP A 556 26.76 -21.72 -8.84
C TRP A 556 26.49 -22.57 -7.58
N GLU A 557 26.36 -23.89 -7.72
CA GLU A 557 25.96 -24.77 -6.63
C GLU A 557 26.97 -24.75 -5.47
N LYS A 558 28.27 -24.69 -5.79
CA LYS A 558 29.34 -24.56 -4.78
C LYS A 558 29.15 -23.31 -3.90
N HIS A 559 28.68 -22.22 -4.50
CA HIS A 559 28.42 -20.97 -3.79
C HIS A 559 27.12 -21.03 -2.99
N ALA A 560 26.07 -21.65 -3.54
CA ALA A 560 24.82 -21.87 -2.82
C ALA A 560 25.01 -22.80 -1.59
N ILE A 561 25.69 -23.93 -1.74
CA ILE A 561 26.02 -24.83 -0.61
C ILE A 561 26.84 -24.08 0.45
N LYS A 562 27.85 -23.30 0.04
CA LYS A 562 28.65 -22.48 0.95
C LYS A 562 27.81 -21.40 1.65
N ALA A 563 26.87 -20.77 0.96
CA ALA A 563 26.02 -19.72 1.49
C ALA A 563 24.95 -20.26 2.44
N PHE A 564 24.41 -21.46 2.17
CA PHE A 564 23.18 -21.94 2.80
C PHE A 564 23.31 -23.20 3.65
N GLY A 565 24.30 -24.07 3.44
CA GLY A 565 24.51 -25.30 4.23
C GLY A 565 24.32 -26.60 3.42
N GLN A 566 24.23 -27.75 4.11
CA GLN A 566 24.11 -29.08 3.48
C GLN A 566 22.84 -29.23 2.63
N ARG A 567 22.90 -30.16 1.66
CA ARG A 567 21.84 -30.46 0.69
C ARG A 567 20.59 -30.97 1.39
N ALA A 568 19.45 -30.30 1.20
CA ALA A 568 18.16 -30.96 1.37
C ALA A 568 18.07 -32.13 0.36
N GLU A 569 17.57 -33.28 0.80
CA GLU A 569 17.37 -34.43 -0.09
C GLU A 569 16.42 -34.06 -1.23
N LEU A 570 16.89 -34.22 -2.47
CA LEU A 570 16.12 -33.88 -3.67
C LEU A 570 15.00 -34.88 -3.98
N SER A 571 15.11 -36.10 -3.46
CA SER A 571 14.13 -37.17 -3.62
C SER A 571 12.76 -36.87 -2.99
N ARG A 572 12.61 -35.76 -2.26
CA ARG A 572 11.40 -35.38 -1.52
C ARG A 572 10.66 -34.16 -2.08
N VAL A 573 11.09 -33.60 -3.22
CA VAL A 573 10.37 -32.44 -3.82
C VAL A 573 9.05 -32.93 -4.43
N PRO A 574 7.89 -32.36 -4.05
CA PRO A 574 6.60 -32.72 -4.65
C PRO A 574 6.60 -32.55 -6.17
N VAL A 575 5.95 -33.49 -6.87
CA VAL A 575 5.76 -33.43 -8.33
C VAL A 575 4.87 -32.26 -8.71
N GLU A 576 3.90 -31.88 -7.86
CA GLU A 576 3.03 -30.74 -8.10
C GLU A 576 3.69 -29.42 -7.65
N PHE A 577 3.74 -28.44 -8.55
CA PHE A 577 4.35 -27.12 -8.29
C PHE A 577 3.70 -26.42 -7.09
N ASP A 578 2.36 -26.38 -7.04
CA ASP A 578 1.62 -25.63 -6.03
C ASP A 578 1.76 -26.23 -4.62
N LYS A 579 2.24 -27.47 -4.48
CA LYS A 579 2.66 -28.07 -3.19
C LYS A 579 4.08 -27.63 -2.80
N ALA A 580 4.97 -27.57 -3.79
CA ALA A 580 6.37 -27.20 -3.59
C ALA A 580 6.57 -25.69 -3.37
N VAL A 581 5.72 -24.84 -3.96
CA VAL A 581 5.87 -23.38 -3.97
C VAL A 581 4.51 -22.71 -3.80
N GLN A 582 4.38 -21.88 -2.76
CA GLN A 582 3.25 -20.97 -2.56
C GLN A 582 3.70 -19.53 -2.82
N ILE A 583 2.87 -18.75 -3.52
CA ILE A 583 3.18 -17.36 -3.87
C ILE A 583 2.04 -16.47 -3.40
N MET A 584 2.38 -15.37 -2.73
CA MET A 584 1.42 -14.36 -2.28
C MET A 584 1.83 -12.98 -2.76
N LEU A 585 0.86 -12.25 -3.32
CA LEU A 585 1.00 -10.87 -3.71
C LEU A 585 0.76 -9.93 -2.54
N GLY A 586 1.75 -9.11 -2.20
CA GLY A 586 1.67 -7.98 -1.27
C GLY A 586 1.26 -6.66 -1.96
N GLY A 587 1.60 -5.55 -1.30
CA GLY A 587 1.34 -4.21 -1.84
C GLY A 587 2.39 -3.82 -2.88
N ASP A 588 3.64 -3.68 -2.43
CA ASP A 588 4.84 -3.54 -3.25
C ASP A 588 5.72 -4.80 -3.22
N GLU A 589 5.29 -5.86 -2.54
CA GLU A 589 6.04 -7.10 -2.36
C GLU A 589 5.42 -8.34 -3.05
N VAL A 590 6.26 -9.32 -3.37
CA VAL A 590 5.87 -10.69 -3.69
C VAL A 590 6.54 -11.63 -2.69
N PHE A 591 5.73 -12.38 -1.95
CA PHE A 591 6.20 -13.38 -1.00
C PHE A 591 6.17 -14.76 -1.63
N VAL A 592 7.22 -15.55 -1.41
CA VAL A 592 7.29 -16.94 -1.87
C VAL A 592 7.67 -17.83 -0.70
N ALA A 593 6.87 -18.86 -0.42
CA ALA A 593 7.24 -19.98 0.44
C ALA A 593 7.57 -21.16 -0.47
N ALA A 594 8.83 -21.58 -0.51
CA ALA A 594 9.26 -22.68 -1.36
C ALA A 594 9.85 -23.83 -0.54
N HIS A 595 9.87 -25.01 -1.16
CA HIS A 595 10.52 -26.19 -0.61
C HIS A 595 12.01 -25.94 -0.34
N PRO A 596 12.62 -26.48 0.74
CA PRO A 596 14.05 -26.26 1.06
C PRO A 596 15.03 -26.61 -0.07
N ALA A 597 14.67 -27.49 -1.01
CA ALA A 597 15.49 -27.80 -2.18
C ALA A 597 15.84 -26.59 -3.07
N PHE A 598 15.01 -25.55 -3.08
CA PHE A 598 15.24 -24.32 -3.87
C PHE A 598 16.46 -23.52 -3.40
N THR A 599 16.97 -23.82 -2.20
CA THR A 599 18.19 -23.23 -1.63
C THR A 599 19.39 -23.27 -2.58
N ARG A 600 19.54 -24.37 -3.35
CA ARG A 600 20.65 -24.55 -4.32
C ARG A 600 20.58 -23.57 -5.49
N PHE A 601 19.41 -22.97 -5.72
CA PHE A 601 19.11 -22.13 -6.86
C PHE A 601 18.91 -20.66 -6.49
N VAL A 602 19.03 -20.28 -5.20
CA VAL A 602 18.82 -18.87 -4.78
C VAL A 602 19.62 -17.88 -5.63
N PRO A 603 20.95 -18.01 -5.83
CA PRO A 603 21.68 -17.09 -6.69
C PRO A 603 21.13 -17.02 -8.12
N GLU A 604 20.70 -18.15 -8.68
CA GLU A 604 20.18 -18.21 -10.05
C GLU A 604 18.78 -17.63 -10.18
N ILE A 605 17.90 -17.87 -9.20
CA ILE A 605 16.58 -17.23 -9.07
C ILE A 605 16.77 -15.71 -9.10
N LEU A 606 17.65 -15.20 -8.23
CA LEU A 606 17.86 -13.77 -8.09
C LEU A 606 18.49 -13.15 -9.35
N LYS A 607 19.46 -13.82 -9.98
CA LYS A 607 20.06 -13.36 -11.25
C LYS A 607 19.06 -13.36 -12.40
N THR A 608 18.21 -14.38 -12.48
CA THR A 608 17.18 -14.48 -13.52
C THR A 608 16.23 -13.30 -13.38
N LEU A 609 15.68 -13.11 -12.18
CA LEU A 609 14.76 -12.02 -11.88
C LEU A 609 15.39 -10.62 -11.99
N ASP A 610 16.69 -10.48 -11.73
CA ASP A 610 17.44 -9.22 -11.93
C ASP A 610 17.62 -8.85 -13.43
N ARG A 611 17.56 -9.84 -14.33
CA ARG A 611 17.61 -9.65 -15.79
C ARG A 611 16.23 -9.42 -16.41
N GLU A 612 15.17 -9.85 -15.72
CA GLU A 612 13.80 -9.66 -16.16
C GLU A 612 13.46 -8.17 -16.29
N LYS A 613 12.62 -7.89 -17.28
CA LYS A 613 12.21 -6.54 -17.63
C LYS A 613 10.69 -6.43 -17.61
N PHE A 614 10.19 -5.29 -17.15
CA PHE A 614 8.83 -4.85 -17.42
C PHE A 614 8.88 -3.71 -18.43
N LYS A 615 8.23 -3.91 -19.58
CA LYS A 615 8.39 -3.05 -20.76
C LYS A 615 9.89 -2.86 -21.05
N ASN A 616 10.39 -1.63 -21.12
CA ASN A 616 11.80 -1.38 -21.43
C ASN A 616 12.70 -1.30 -20.18
N GLY A 617 12.14 -1.37 -18.96
CA GLY A 617 12.86 -1.20 -17.68
C GLY A 617 13.10 -2.52 -16.93
N PRO A 618 14.12 -2.62 -16.06
CA PRO A 618 14.31 -3.78 -15.20
C PRO A 618 13.19 -3.91 -14.16
N LEU A 619 12.90 -5.14 -13.69
CA LEU A 619 11.95 -5.37 -12.59
C LEU A 619 12.37 -4.67 -11.29
N ASN A 620 13.68 -4.55 -11.04
CA ASN A 620 14.25 -3.85 -9.89
C ASN A 620 13.67 -4.34 -8.55
N MET A 621 13.94 -5.59 -8.20
CA MET A 621 13.47 -6.16 -6.93
C MET A 621 14.59 -6.19 -5.88
N ARG A 622 14.24 -5.85 -4.65
CA ARG A 622 15.01 -6.20 -3.45
C ARG A 622 14.66 -7.62 -3.09
N ALA A 623 15.67 -8.44 -2.85
CA ALA A 623 15.46 -9.81 -2.43
C ALA A 623 15.99 -10.02 -1.01
N VAL A 624 15.12 -10.56 -0.15
CA VAL A 624 15.50 -11.08 1.15
C VAL A 624 15.07 -12.53 1.23
N VAL A 625 15.96 -13.37 1.73
CA VAL A 625 15.76 -14.81 1.85
C VAL A 625 15.86 -15.20 3.32
N SER A 626 14.87 -15.92 3.80
CA SER A 626 14.79 -16.40 5.17
C SER A 626 14.47 -17.90 5.20
N PHE A 627 14.99 -18.59 6.21
CA PHE A 627 14.75 -20.01 6.42
C PHE A 627 13.87 -20.21 7.63
N SER A 628 12.92 -21.13 7.50
CA SER A 628 12.11 -21.60 8.62
C SER A 628 12.26 -23.11 8.76
N LYS A 629 12.44 -23.54 10.02
CA LYS A 629 12.34 -24.92 10.46
C LYS A 629 11.61 -24.96 11.78
N ALA A 630 10.54 -25.74 11.88
CA ALA A 630 9.84 -25.96 13.12
C ALA A 630 10.67 -26.83 14.07
N ASP A 631 10.68 -26.47 15.35
CA ASP A 631 11.26 -27.25 16.45
C ASP A 631 10.47 -28.54 16.70
N VAL A 632 9.15 -28.48 16.53
CA VAL A 632 8.23 -29.62 16.62
C VAL A 632 7.47 -29.76 15.29
N PRO A 633 7.99 -30.56 14.33
CA PRO A 633 7.45 -30.66 12.97
C PRO A 633 5.97 -31.02 12.86
N ASN A 634 5.45 -31.83 13.78
CA ASN A 634 4.06 -32.30 13.77
C ASN A 634 3.09 -31.36 14.51
N ASN A 635 3.59 -30.26 15.09
CA ASN A 635 2.74 -29.27 15.75
C ASN A 635 2.51 -28.08 14.83
N ARG A 636 1.32 -28.04 14.22
CA ARG A 636 0.94 -27.00 13.24
C ARG A 636 1.15 -25.57 13.75
N ARG A 637 0.80 -25.29 15.01
CA ARG A 637 0.97 -23.94 15.58
C ARG A 637 2.45 -23.56 15.71
N ARG A 638 3.32 -24.52 16.05
CA ARG A 638 4.78 -24.31 16.08
C ARG A 638 5.36 -24.10 14.68
N VAL A 639 4.87 -24.83 13.69
CA VAL A 639 5.22 -24.62 12.28
C VAL A 639 4.85 -23.21 11.83
N GLN A 640 3.59 -22.80 12.06
CA GLN A 640 3.11 -21.46 11.72
C GLN A 640 3.93 -20.36 12.40
N TYR A 641 4.25 -20.53 13.68
CA TYR A 641 5.10 -19.60 14.40
C TYR A 641 6.48 -19.46 13.75
N SER A 642 7.15 -20.58 13.46
CA SER A 642 8.47 -20.56 12.82
C SER A 642 8.41 -19.90 11.44
N HIS A 643 7.37 -20.17 10.66
CA HIS A 643 7.18 -19.57 9.34
C HIS A 643 6.90 -18.07 9.43
N TYR A 644 6.03 -17.67 10.35
CA TYR A 644 5.73 -16.27 10.62
C TYR A 644 7.02 -15.49 10.95
N MET A 645 7.84 -16.01 11.87
CA MET A 645 9.10 -15.40 12.24
C MET A 645 10.09 -15.32 11.06
N ALA A 646 10.10 -16.31 10.18
CA ALA A 646 10.92 -16.26 8.96
C ALA A 646 10.44 -15.18 7.98
N ILE A 647 9.13 -15.01 7.80
CA ILE A 647 8.55 -13.92 6.99
C ILE A 647 8.87 -12.55 7.61
N LYS A 648 8.68 -12.39 8.93
CA LYS A 648 9.01 -11.16 9.67
C LYS A 648 10.49 -10.81 9.51
N ALA A 649 11.37 -11.81 9.56
CA ALA A 649 12.80 -11.63 9.27
C ALA A 649 13.01 -11.10 7.84
N ALA A 650 12.38 -11.75 6.86
CA ALA A 650 12.55 -11.39 5.46
C ALA A 650 12.11 -9.93 5.19
N ASP A 651 10.99 -9.51 5.76
CA ASP A 651 10.49 -8.14 5.64
C ASP A 651 11.47 -7.11 6.25
N SER A 652 11.89 -7.32 7.50
CA SER A 652 12.84 -6.45 8.21
C SER A 652 14.20 -6.33 7.51
N GLY A 653 14.65 -7.38 6.82
CA GLY A 653 15.90 -7.40 6.06
C GLY A 653 15.93 -6.40 4.88
N SER A 654 14.76 -5.97 4.39
CA SER A 654 14.66 -5.02 3.27
C SER A 654 15.24 -3.64 3.60
N SER A 655 15.26 -3.26 4.89
CA SER A 655 15.75 -1.96 5.38
C SER A 655 17.24 -1.72 5.06
N ILE A 656 18.06 -2.78 5.12
CA ILE A 656 19.49 -2.74 4.80
C ILE A 656 19.71 -2.48 3.31
N LEU A 657 18.96 -3.19 2.47
CA LEU A 657 19.02 -3.03 1.02
C LEU A 657 18.62 -1.60 0.63
N LYS A 658 17.56 -1.06 1.27
CA LYS A 658 17.10 0.33 1.11
C LYS A 658 18.20 1.35 1.44
N GLU A 659 19.10 1.08 2.39
CA GLU A 659 20.20 1.99 2.72
C GLU A 659 21.34 1.99 1.68
N PHE A 660 21.72 0.82 1.18
CA PHE A 660 22.70 0.71 0.11
C PHE A 660 22.20 1.34 -1.20
N GLU A 661 20.92 1.17 -1.52
CA GLU A 661 20.28 1.81 -2.67
C GLU A 661 20.24 3.33 -2.56
N ARG A 662 19.94 3.86 -1.37
CA ARG A 662 20.01 5.31 -1.11
C ARG A 662 21.43 5.83 -1.33
N THR A 663 22.43 5.06 -0.89
CA THR A 663 23.84 5.41 -1.09
C THR A 663 24.20 5.38 -2.58
N GLU A 664 23.79 4.36 -3.33
CA GLU A 664 23.98 4.28 -4.79
C GLU A 664 23.36 5.49 -5.48
N SER A 665 22.08 5.75 -5.25
CA SER A 665 21.32 6.88 -5.84
C SER A 665 21.96 8.24 -5.50
N ARG A 666 22.52 8.37 -4.29
CA ARG A 666 23.26 9.57 -3.88
C ARG A 666 24.56 9.73 -4.68
N ILE A 667 25.33 8.67 -4.88
CA ILE A 667 26.57 8.71 -5.67
C ILE A 667 26.25 8.96 -7.14
N GLU A 668 25.21 8.33 -7.70
CA GLU A 668 24.77 8.56 -9.09
C GLU A 668 24.47 10.04 -9.34
N ARG A 669 23.70 10.69 -8.46
CA ARG A 669 23.43 12.13 -8.56
C ARG A 669 24.69 12.99 -8.52
N LEU A 670 25.64 12.66 -7.65
CA LEU A 670 26.93 13.36 -7.60
C LEU A 670 27.70 13.17 -8.93
N ILE A 671 27.67 11.97 -9.52
CA ILE A 671 28.27 11.69 -10.83
C ILE A 671 27.56 12.46 -11.95
N GLU A 672 26.25 12.61 -11.90
CA GLU A 672 25.49 13.41 -12.87
C GLU A 672 25.92 14.87 -12.88
N LEU A 673 26.14 15.47 -11.70
CA LEU A 673 26.70 16.83 -11.59
C LEU A 673 28.10 16.93 -12.23
N LEU A 674 28.94 15.89 -12.10
CA LEU A 674 30.25 15.86 -12.78
C LEU A 674 30.12 15.70 -14.29
N THR A 675 29.10 14.99 -14.76
CA THR A 675 28.88 14.74 -16.19
C THR A 675 28.45 16.01 -16.93
N GLN A 676 27.85 16.97 -16.22
CA GLN A 676 27.48 18.27 -16.74
C GLN A 676 28.66 19.23 -16.85
N ASP A 677 29.81 18.91 -16.24
CA ASP A 677 31.04 19.68 -16.36
C ASP A 677 31.93 19.08 -17.47
N PRO A 678 32.09 19.76 -18.63
CA PRO A 678 32.92 19.25 -19.72
C PRO A 678 34.36 18.93 -19.26
N LYS A 679 34.88 19.66 -18.26
CA LYS A 679 36.23 19.45 -17.72
C LYS A 679 36.34 18.21 -16.81
N LYS A 680 35.23 17.66 -16.33
CA LYS A 680 35.20 16.52 -15.39
C LYS A 680 34.47 15.29 -15.91
N ILE A 681 33.99 15.31 -17.16
CA ILE A 681 33.26 14.19 -17.78
C ILE A 681 34.03 12.86 -17.74
N ASN A 682 35.36 12.89 -17.92
CA ASN A 682 36.21 11.68 -17.84
C ASN A 682 36.26 11.13 -16.40
N LYS A 683 36.26 11.99 -15.38
CA LYS A 683 36.15 11.57 -13.98
C LYS A 683 34.78 10.94 -13.71
N ALA A 684 33.70 11.52 -14.26
CA ALA A 684 32.36 10.98 -14.15
C ALA A 684 32.25 9.56 -14.73
N LYS A 685 32.86 9.30 -15.90
CA LYS A 685 32.95 7.94 -16.49
C LYS A 685 33.68 6.96 -15.57
N SER A 686 34.84 7.35 -15.04
CA SER A 686 35.61 6.51 -14.10
C SER A 686 34.81 6.19 -12.83
N TYR A 687 34.19 7.20 -12.20
CA TYR A 687 33.37 6.98 -11.01
C TYR A 687 32.12 6.15 -11.29
N SER A 688 31.50 6.29 -12.48
CA SER A 688 30.39 5.44 -12.91
C SER A 688 30.81 3.97 -12.98
N GLN A 689 32.00 3.69 -13.52
CA GLN A 689 32.54 2.34 -13.59
C GLN A 689 32.83 1.78 -12.18
N GLN A 690 33.44 2.58 -11.30
CA GLN A 690 33.67 2.19 -9.90
C GLN A 690 32.37 1.91 -9.17
N LEU A 691 31.33 2.73 -9.34
CA LEU A 691 30.02 2.51 -8.72
C LEU A 691 29.37 1.22 -9.23
N ARG A 692 29.39 0.98 -10.54
CA ARG A 692 28.88 -0.28 -11.12
C ARG A 692 29.63 -1.51 -10.61
N GLN A 693 30.94 -1.40 -10.41
CA GLN A 693 31.76 -2.48 -9.84
C GLN A 693 31.45 -2.76 -8.36
N LEU A 694 31.01 -1.74 -7.60
CA LEU A 694 30.54 -1.96 -6.22
C LEU A 694 29.24 -2.77 -6.18
N GLY A 695 28.33 -2.55 -7.13
CA GLY A 695 27.09 -3.32 -7.25
C GLY A 695 26.20 -3.22 -6.01
N LEU A 696 25.99 -2.01 -5.46
CA LEU A 696 25.24 -1.81 -4.21
C LEU A 696 23.76 -2.21 -4.33
N THR A 697 23.23 -2.26 -5.55
CA THR A 697 21.89 -2.76 -5.90
C THR A 697 21.86 -4.24 -6.33
N LYS A 698 23.02 -4.89 -6.47
CA LYS A 698 23.20 -6.28 -6.93
C LYS A 698 23.59 -7.20 -5.76
N ILE A 699 22.82 -7.08 -4.69
CA ILE A 699 23.01 -7.79 -3.43
C ILE A 699 21.66 -8.28 -2.88
N PHE A 700 21.72 -9.29 -2.01
CA PHE A 700 20.56 -9.79 -1.28
C PHE A 700 20.93 -10.06 0.19
N VAL A 701 19.91 -10.07 1.05
CA VAL A 701 20.08 -10.40 2.47
C VAL A 701 19.64 -11.83 2.71
N LYS A 702 20.47 -12.58 3.45
CA LYS A 702 20.12 -13.91 3.95
C LYS A 702 19.96 -13.85 5.47
N LEU A 703 18.83 -14.34 5.95
CA LEU A 703 18.52 -14.52 7.36
C LEU A 703 18.24 -16.00 7.63
N ALA A 704 18.55 -16.46 8.83
CA ALA A 704 18.22 -17.81 9.26
C ALA A 704 17.39 -17.71 10.56
N HIS A 705 16.16 -18.21 10.53
CA HIS A 705 15.39 -18.49 11.73
C HIS A 705 15.40 -20.02 11.92
N GLY A 706 16.49 -20.50 12.53
CA GLY A 706 16.76 -21.94 12.73
C GLY A 706 17.62 -22.58 11.64
N LYS A 707 18.94 -22.64 11.84
CA LYS A 707 19.82 -23.66 11.23
C LYS A 707 19.93 -24.88 12.18
N PRO A 708 20.47 -26.04 11.77
CA PRO A 708 20.57 -27.24 12.62
C PRO A 708 21.41 -27.08 13.89
N LEU A 709 21.98 -25.91 14.17
CA LEU A 709 22.69 -25.60 15.40
C LEU A 709 22.15 -24.28 15.96
N VAL A 710 21.32 -24.45 17.00
CA VAL A 710 21.00 -23.55 18.11
C VAL A 710 21.43 -22.09 17.90
N THR A 711 20.50 -21.26 17.44
CA THR A 711 20.55 -19.82 17.73
C THR A 711 19.58 -19.59 18.87
N SER A 712 20.06 -19.15 20.04
CA SER A 712 19.17 -18.89 21.17
C SER A 712 18.19 -17.76 20.83
N ILE A 713 16.96 -17.84 21.37
CA ILE A 713 15.92 -16.81 21.21
C ILE A 713 16.44 -15.41 21.54
N ASN A 714 17.30 -15.28 22.55
CA ASN A 714 17.91 -14.01 22.94
C ASN A 714 18.83 -13.43 21.87
N LEU A 715 19.56 -14.28 21.14
CA LEU A 715 20.41 -13.84 20.05
C LEU A 715 19.58 -13.45 18.82
N ALA A 716 18.48 -14.16 18.53
CA ALA A 716 17.53 -13.74 17.51
C ALA A 716 16.90 -12.38 17.85
N ARG A 717 16.47 -12.17 19.11
CA ARG A 717 15.91 -10.90 19.60
C ARG A 717 16.89 -9.73 19.49
N ASP A 718 18.14 -9.92 19.91
CA ASP A 718 19.17 -8.89 19.79
C ASP A 718 19.48 -8.57 18.31
N ARG A 719 19.38 -9.56 17.41
CA ARG A 719 19.54 -9.36 15.95
C ARG A 719 18.37 -8.59 15.34
N PHE A 720 17.13 -8.93 15.70
CA PHE A 720 15.93 -8.21 15.27
C PHE A 720 15.90 -6.77 15.80
N GLY A 721 16.24 -6.55 17.08
CA GLY A 721 16.32 -5.19 17.63
C GLY A 721 17.41 -4.32 16.98
N ARG A 722 18.54 -4.91 16.57
CA ARG A 722 19.59 -4.20 15.79
C ARG A 722 19.17 -3.88 14.36
N LEU A 723 18.39 -4.78 13.73
CA LEU A 723 17.77 -4.60 12.42
C LEU A 723 16.81 -3.41 12.42
N GLU A 724 15.90 -3.37 13.40
CA GLU A 724 14.91 -2.29 13.56
C GLU A 724 15.58 -0.95 13.89
N ALA A 725 16.71 -0.96 14.60
CA ALA A 725 17.47 0.25 14.91
C ALA A 725 18.24 0.84 13.71
N GLY A 726 18.19 0.23 12.52
CA GLY A 726 18.87 0.73 11.32
C GLY A 726 20.39 0.80 11.45
N ARG A 727 20.99 -0.01 12.32
CA ARG A 727 22.44 0.00 12.55
C ARG A 727 23.12 -1.05 11.68
N LEU A 728 23.48 -0.69 10.44
CA LEU A 728 24.32 -1.49 9.53
C LEU A 728 25.59 -2.09 10.17
N ARG A 729 26.10 -1.48 11.25
CA ARG A 729 27.43 -1.76 11.82
C ARG A 729 27.49 -2.97 12.76
N THR A 730 26.36 -3.56 13.14
CA THR A 730 26.30 -4.60 14.19
C THR A 730 25.55 -5.86 13.80
N MET A 731 25.30 -6.08 12.50
CA MET A 731 24.56 -7.25 12.03
C MET A 731 25.35 -8.55 12.13
N ASP A 732 24.85 -9.44 12.99
CA ASP A 732 24.89 -10.89 12.77
C ASP A 732 23.52 -11.34 12.22
N GLY A 733 23.21 -10.97 10.98
CA GLY A 733 22.32 -11.77 10.13
C GLY A 733 23.21 -12.70 9.33
N ASP A 734 22.73 -13.89 8.93
CA ASP A 734 23.60 -14.96 8.38
C ASP A 734 24.49 -14.50 7.19
N GLY A 735 24.15 -13.41 6.49
CA GLY A 735 25.10 -12.51 5.81
C GLY A 735 24.47 -11.59 4.76
N LEU A 736 25.21 -10.58 4.31
CA LEU A 736 24.94 -9.87 3.06
C LEU A 736 25.67 -10.60 1.93
N TYR A 737 25.03 -10.79 0.77
CA TYR A 737 25.58 -11.57 -0.33
C TYR A 737 25.43 -10.82 -1.65
N ASP A 738 26.37 -11.01 -2.58
CA ASP A 738 26.16 -10.62 -3.98
C ASP A 738 25.23 -11.62 -4.69
N LEU A 739 24.76 -11.28 -5.89
CA LEU A 739 23.90 -12.18 -6.68
C LEU A 739 24.60 -13.49 -7.11
N ASN A 740 25.92 -13.64 -6.93
CA ASN A 740 26.64 -14.89 -7.18
C ASN A 740 26.64 -15.81 -5.94
N GLY A 741 26.08 -15.37 -4.82
CA GLY A 741 26.10 -16.11 -3.55
C GLY A 741 27.41 -15.95 -2.78
N LYS A 742 28.25 -14.96 -3.10
CA LYS A 742 29.45 -14.63 -2.34
C LYS A 742 29.08 -13.74 -1.16
N LYS A 743 29.43 -14.18 0.06
CA LYS A 743 29.25 -13.39 1.28
C LYS A 743 30.11 -12.13 1.24
N LEU A 744 29.51 -11.00 1.55
CA LEU A 744 30.13 -9.67 1.62
C LEU A 744 30.35 -9.29 3.09
N ASP A 745 31.49 -8.67 3.37
CA ASP A 745 31.73 -7.99 4.65
C ASP A 745 31.00 -6.65 4.61
N VAL A 746 29.91 -6.55 5.36
CA VAL A 746 29.01 -5.37 5.37
C VAL A 746 29.77 -4.09 5.73
N LYS A 747 30.70 -4.15 6.70
CA LYS A 747 31.46 -2.97 7.13
C LYS A 747 32.39 -2.50 6.03
N LYS A 748 33.21 -3.41 5.48
CA LYS A 748 34.11 -3.08 4.36
C LYS A 748 33.35 -2.62 3.12
N PHE A 749 32.19 -3.21 2.86
CA PHE A 749 31.34 -2.85 1.73
C PHE A 749 30.77 -1.43 1.88
N ALA A 750 30.23 -1.10 3.06
CA ALA A 750 29.75 0.25 3.37
C ALA A 750 30.89 1.29 3.38
N GLU A 751 32.08 0.95 3.88
CA GLU A 751 33.25 1.82 3.85
C GLU A 751 33.72 2.12 2.42
N LYS A 752 33.72 1.12 1.53
CA LYS A 752 34.02 1.33 0.11
C LYS A 752 33.02 2.27 -0.56
N ALA A 753 31.73 2.08 -0.30
CA ALA A 753 30.69 2.98 -0.82
C ALA A 753 30.87 4.42 -0.30
N LYS A 754 31.10 4.59 1.01
CA LYS A 754 31.34 5.90 1.63
C LYS A 754 32.62 6.56 1.11
N LYS A 755 33.69 5.78 0.88
CA LYS A 755 34.95 6.26 0.29
C LYS A 755 34.71 6.78 -1.13
N LEU A 756 33.98 6.03 -1.96
CA LEU A 756 33.62 6.47 -3.31
C LEU A 756 32.78 7.75 -3.25
N GLU A 757 31.72 7.78 -2.45
CA GLU A 757 30.88 8.98 -2.26
C GLU A 757 31.72 10.22 -1.90
N THR A 758 32.64 10.06 -0.95
CA THR A 758 33.54 11.13 -0.52
C THR A 758 34.47 11.60 -1.64
N GLN A 759 35.01 10.67 -2.45
CA GLN A 759 35.85 10.99 -3.59
C GLN A 759 35.08 11.75 -4.68
N VAL A 760 33.87 11.29 -5.04
CA VAL A 760 33.02 11.97 -6.02
C VAL A 760 32.66 13.37 -5.52
N ARG A 761 32.25 13.51 -4.25
CA ARG A 761 31.92 14.81 -3.64
C ARG A 761 33.11 15.78 -3.66
N ARG A 762 34.31 15.32 -3.30
CA ARG A 762 35.54 16.12 -3.39
C ARG A 762 35.81 16.58 -4.82
N SER A 763 35.62 15.69 -5.81
CA SER A 763 35.78 16.02 -7.22
C SER A 763 34.78 17.05 -7.73
N ILE A 764 33.57 17.12 -7.18
CA ILE A 764 32.58 18.16 -7.52
C ILE A 764 33.03 19.52 -6.97
N GLY A 765 33.44 19.57 -5.70
CA GLY A 765 33.79 20.81 -5.00
C GLY A 765 32.57 21.68 -4.71
N THR A 766 32.72 23.00 -4.83
CA THR A 766 31.66 23.99 -4.58
C THR A 766 30.52 23.97 -5.61
N ARG A 767 30.67 23.25 -6.73
CA ARG A 767 29.59 23.11 -7.72
C ARG A 767 28.39 22.32 -7.22
N ASN A 768 28.53 21.61 -6.10
CA ASN A 768 27.38 21.00 -5.44
C ASN A 768 26.40 22.07 -4.90
N TYR A 769 26.71 23.36 -4.88
CA TYR A 769 25.81 24.40 -4.36
C TYR A 769 25.04 25.17 -5.44
N ASN A 770 25.47 25.10 -6.70
CA ASN A 770 24.81 25.74 -7.83
C ASN A 770 24.29 24.66 -8.80
N VAL A 771 23.01 24.35 -8.71
CA VAL A 771 22.36 23.30 -9.52
C VAL A 771 21.32 23.96 -10.42
N ASP A 772 21.67 24.15 -11.68
CA ASP A 772 20.67 24.40 -12.73
C ASP A 772 19.85 23.12 -12.94
N PRO A 773 18.53 23.21 -13.17
CA PRO A 773 17.71 22.03 -13.40
C PRO A 773 18.21 21.28 -14.64
N PRO A 774 18.76 20.07 -14.47
CA PRO A 774 19.32 19.37 -15.61
C PRO A 774 18.19 18.81 -16.47
N PRO A 775 18.38 18.71 -17.80
CA PRO A 775 17.51 17.88 -18.61
C PRO A 775 17.58 16.44 -18.12
N VAL A 776 16.43 15.79 -17.94
CA VAL A 776 16.36 14.39 -17.51
C VAL A 776 16.99 13.52 -18.60
N ARG A 777 18.12 12.87 -18.29
CA ARG A 777 18.72 11.88 -19.21
C ARG A 777 18.10 10.49 -19.09
N LYS A 778 17.43 10.19 -17.97
CA LYS A 778 16.71 8.94 -17.68
C LYS A 778 15.52 9.16 -16.75
N THR A 779 14.32 9.29 -17.31
CA THR A 779 13.06 9.11 -16.59
C THR A 779 12.88 7.62 -16.28
N PRO A 780 12.10 7.25 -15.24
CA PRO A 780 11.62 5.88 -15.12
C PRO A 780 11.00 5.47 -16.46
N LYS A 781 11.52 4.40 -17.08
CA LYS A 781 11.07 3.98 -18.42
C LYS A 781 9.57 3.69 -18.48
N ILE A 782 8.97 3.31 -17.35
CA ILE A 782 7.52 3.16 -17.22
C ILE A 782 6.76 4.46 -17.54
N LEU A 783 7.32 5.62 -17.19
CA LEU A 783 6.77 6.93 -17.52
C LEU A 783 6.96 7.25 -19.00
N ASP A 784 8.13 6.96 -19.56
CA ASP A 784 8.39 7.06 -21.00
C ASP A 784 7.41 6.19 -21.80
N ASP A 785 7.22 4.93 -21.39
CA ASP A 785 6.35 3.97 -22.07
C ASP A 785 4.86 4.35 -21.88
N TYR A 786 4.49 4.95 -20.73
CA TYR A 786 3.15 5.52 -20.51
C TYR A 786 2.91 6.73 -21.42
N LEU A 787 3.87 7.66 -21.49
CA LEU A 787 3.79 8.90 -22.26
C LEU A 787 3.93 8.68 -23.79
N LYS A 788 4.69 7.67 -24.21
CA LYS A 788 4.88 7.26 -25.62
C LYS A 788 3.84 6.23 -26.07
N GLY A 789 3.14 5.59 -25.14
CA GLY A 789 2.03 4.72 -25.43
C GLY A 789 1.00 5.47 -26.28
N LYS A 790 0.77 4.99 -27.50
CA LYS A 790 -0.27 5.53 -28.39
C LYS A 790 -1.53 5.74 -27.57
N LYS A 791 -2.08 6.97 -27.59
CA LYS A 791 -3.42 7.32 -27.11
C LYS A 791 -4.32 6.10 -27.18
N PHE A 792 -4.57 5.44 -26.05
CA PHE A 792 -5.69 4.51 -25.95
C PHE A 792 -6.94 5.39 -25.96
N ARG A 793 -7.26 5.95 -27.15
CA ARG A 793 -8.64 6.20 -27.50
C ARG A 793 -9.25 4.81 -27.44
N LEU A 794 -10.05 4.55 -26.41
CA LEU A 794 -11.13 3.58 -26.54
C LEU A 794 -11.80 3.97 -27.86
N LYS A 795 -11.52 3.22 -28.94
CA LYS A 795 -12.36 3.32 -30.11
C LYS A 795 -13.74 2.96 -29.57
N PRO A 796 -14.74 3.86 -29.66
CA PRO A 796 -16.09 3.44 -29.36
C PRO A 796 -16.34 2.15 -30.14
N PRO A 797 -17.03 1.16 -29.56
CA PRO A 797 -17.27 -0.11 -30.23
C PRO A 797 -17.74 0.18 -31.64
N LYS A 798 -16.97 -0.28 -32.64
CA LYS A 798 -17.38 -0.20 -34.05
C LYS A 798 -18.73 -0.91 -34.13
N GLY A 799 -19.81 -0.15 -34.28
CA GLY A 799 -21.16 -0.70 -34.25
C GLY A 799 -22.26 0.24 -33.75
N ARG A 800 -21.96 1.40 -33.13
CA ARG A 800 -23.00 2.43 -32.94
C ARG A 800 -23.15 3.22 -34.23
N ARG A 801 -24.24 2.93 -34.97
CA ARG A 801 -24.84 3.90 -35.89
C ARG A 801 -24.93 5.23 -35.16
N GLU A 802 -24.42 6.28 -35.79
CA GLU A 802 -24.65 7.65 -35.38
C GLU A 802 -26.15 7.82 -35.15
N VAL A 803 -26.53 8.10 -33.90
CA VAL A 803 -27.87 8.66 -33.65
C VAL A 803 -27.77 10.09 -34.19
N PRO A 804 -28.60 10.49 -35.17
CA PRO A 804 -28.53 11.82 -35.75
C PRO A 804 -28.74 12.88 -34.65
N PRO A 805 -28.17 14.09 -34.82
CA PRO A 805 -28.48 15.21 -33.94
C PRO A 805 -30.00 15.44 -33.97
N PHE A 806 -30.60 15.52 -32.79
CA PHE A 806 -32.01 15.86 -32.60
C PHE A 806 -32.36 17.12 -33.40
N LEU A 807 -33.24 16.96 -34.39
CA LEU A 807 -33.88 18.06 -35.11
C LEU A 807 -34.89 18.78 -34.21
N PRO A 808 -35.16 20.07 -34.46
CA PRO A 808 -36.11 20.87 -33.69
C PRO A 808 -37.55 20.70 -34.17
N GLY A 809 -38.50 20.61 -33.23
CA GLY A 809 -39.94 20.88 -33.44
C GLY A 809 -40.74 19.85 -34.25
N PRO A 810 -42.09 19.88 -34.23
CA PRO A 810 -42.89 21.10 -34.12
C PRO A 810 -43.98 21.11 -33.03
N SER A 811 -44.45 22.33 -32.79
CA SER A 811 -45.69 22.75 -32.16
C SER A 811 -46.94 22.08 -32.76
N ILE A 812 -47.81 21.54 -31.90
CA ILE A 812 -49.25 21.82 -31.78
C ILE A 812 -49.55 21.87 -30.28
#